data_AF-A0A0Y0Q2J0-F1
#
_entry.id   AF-A0A0Y0Q2J0-F1
#
_cell.length_a   1.000
_cell.length_b   1.000
_cell.length_c   1.000
_cell.angle_alpha   90.00
_cell.angle_beta   90.00
_cell.angle_gamma   90.00
#
_symmetry.space_group_name_H-M   'P 1'
#
loop_
_entity.id
_entity.type
_entity.pdbx_description
1 polymer ?
#
loop_
_entity_poly.entity_id
_entity_poly.type
_entity_poly.pdbx_seq_one_letter_code
_entity_poly.pdbx_strand_id
1 'polypeptide(L)'
;MRHPLDPLTAEELTAGRAILVAAGLLGETVRCAQVLPVEPDKEVVASFAPGDAIERRVHYVLLDVATGVASEAVVSITGNAVVEQLSLSTDQPPYGQPQYLFEEYDRAAEIAKSSPEWRAAMTRRGLADRIELAFCAPLAPGFFGRDDEVGRRVIRSLTFLRDFEEDSPWAHPVEGLIVHIDLTTGSVLRVEDDGDVPVPAASGNYSVDAVGPARTSLKPIEITQPEGPSFHVDGSHVEWENWKFRVGFNAREGLVLNQVSFRDGDEDRPVLHRASVPEMVVPYGDTTSTRFWISYFDAGEYLLGKNANSLALGCDCLGVIHYFDGFVADDHGHPVKIPQVVCMHEEDYGILWKHTDLQGKSEVRRSRRLVVSYFSTIGNYDYGFFWYFYLDGTIQVEAKATGIVFAGAGHPGEANPHAPEIAPGVFAPVHQHLFCARLDVAIDGEDNVLHEVDVVGIPIGEKNPYGNAFTWTSTPLKSEQEAQRLAAPAAGRTWEVQSAHRTNHVGKPTAYRLYPQGGPTLMAQPESTVHGRATFATKHLWGTAFDAAERFPAGDYPNAHQGGAGLPAWTAADRDLDGTDIVLWHVFGPTHVPRPEDWPIMPVDYSGFMLKPHGFLDRNPALDVPEGVTPGATAGGCASTGDAVCNCGH
;
A
#
# COMPACT_ATOMS: atom_id res chain seq x y z
N MET A 1 -8.48 -25.53 6.28
CA MET A 1 -8.84 -24.30 7.00
C MET A 1 -8.74 -24.53 8.48
N ARG A 2 -8.10 -23.62 9.22
CA ARG A 2 -7.87 -23.75 10.66
C ARG A 2 -8.43 -22.57 11.45
N HIS A 3 -8.65 -21.42 10.80
CA HIS A 3 -9.15 -20.19 11.42
C HIS A 3 -10.08 -19.41 10.48
N PRO A 4 -11.10 -18.68 10.99
CA PRO A 4 -11.99 -17.84 10.17
C PRO A 4 -11.29 -16.68 9.46
N LEU A 5 -10.08 -16.31 9.88
CA LEU A 5 -9.24 -15.26 9.25
C LEU A 5 -8.21 -15.82 8.25
N ASP A 6 -8.21 -17.12 7.97
CA ASP A 6 -7.30 -17.68 6.97
C ASP A 6 -7.59 -17.06 5.58
N PRO A 7 -6.55 -16.75 4.78
CA PRO A 7 -6.70 -16.32 3.39
C PRO A 7 -7.54 -17.30 2.57
N LEU A 8 -8.09 -16.83 1.45
CA LEU A 8 -8.80 -17.70 0.51
C LEU A 8 -7.87 -18.78 -0.03
N THR A 9 -8.40 -20.00 -0.18
CA THR A 9 -7.69 -21.11 -0.83
C THR A 9 -8.15 -21.34 -2.27
N ALA A 10 -7.38 -22.12 -3.03
CA ALA A 10 -7.76 -22.52 -4.38
C ALA A 10 -9.11 -23.29 -4.41
N GLU A 11 -9.36 -24.12 -3.40
CA GLU A 11 -10.60 -24.89 -3.27
C GLU A 11 -11.79 -23.97 -3.00
N GLU A 12 -11.64 -22.95 -2.14
CA GLU A 12 -12.70 -21.97 -1.87
C GLU A 12 -13.05 -21.15 -3.11
N LEU A 13 -12.04 -20.67 -3.84
CA LEU A 13 -12.25 -19.93 -5.09
C LEU A 13 -12.93 -20.80 -6.16
N THR A 14 -12.49 -22.06 -6.29
CA THR A 14 -13.11 -23.03 -7.20
C THR A 14 -14.57 -23.30 -6.84
N ALA A 15 -14.86 -23.51 -5.55
CA ALA A 15 -16.21 -23.76 -5.06
C ALA A 15 -17.11 -22.54 -5.26
N GLY A 16 -16.64 -21.34 -4.91
CA GLY A 16 -17.42 -20.12 -5.05
C GLY A 16 -17.75 -19.81 -6.51
N ARG A 17 -16.77 -20.00 -7.42
CA ARG A 17 -17.01 -19.94 -8.87
C ARG A 17 -18.08 -20.95 -9.32
N ALA A 18 -18.00 -22.20 -8.88
CA ALA A 18 -18.96 -23.24 -9.25
C ALA A 18 -20.39 -22.88 -8.79
N ILE A 19 -20.54 -22.30 -7.59
CA ILE A 19 -21.82 -21.84 -7.06
C ILE A 19 -22.37 -20.69 -7.91
N LEU A 20 -21.55 -19.71 -8.30
CA LEU A 20 -21.99 -18.61 -9.18
C LEU A 20 -22.44 -19.10 -10.56
N VAL A 21 -21.72 -20.05 -11.15
CA VAL A 21 -22.10 -20.68 -12.42
C VAL A 21 -23.44 -21.42 -12.28
N ALA A 22 -23.61 -22.20 -11.21
CA ALA A 22 -24.85 -22.92 -10.94
C ALA A 22 -26.04 -21.98 -10.69
N ALA A 23 -25.79 -20.81 -10.09
CA ALA A 23 -26.78 -19.76 -9.89
C ALA A 23 -27.08 -18.94 -11.16
N GLY A 24 -26.34 -19.16 -12.25
CA GLY A 24 -26.49 -18.40 -13.51
C GLY A 24 -25.94 -16.97 -13.44
N LEU A 25 -25.12 -16.66 -12.43
CA LEU A 25 -24.53 -15.33 -12.23
C LEU A 25 -23.20 -15.15 -12.96
N LEU A 26 -22.49 -16.24 -13.25
CA LEU A 26 -21.23 -16.23 -14.00
C LEU A 26 -21.42 -16.92 -15.36
N GLY A 27 -22.00 -16.17 -16.30
CA GLY A 27 -22.21 -16.59 -17.70
C GLY A 27 -20.98 -16.39 -18.59
N GLU A 28 -21.14 -16.59 -19.91
CA GLU A 28 -20.04 -16.52 -20.89
C GLU A 28 -19.39 -15.12 -20.96
N THR A 29 -20.18 -14.06 -20.83
CA THR A 29 -19.73 -12.66 -20.91
C THR A 29 -19.46 -12.03 -19.55
N VAL A 30 -19.70 -12.76 -18.45
CA VAL A 30 -19.50 -12.23 -17.10
C VAL A 30 -18.06 -12.51 -16.64
N ARG A 31 -17.47 -11.53 -15.98
CA ARG A 31 -16.13 -11.58 -15.39
C ARG A 31 -16.17 -11.21 -13.92
N CYS A 32 -15.23 -11.74 -13.14
CA CYS A 32 -15.00 -11.39 -11.75
C CYS A 32 -14.00 -10.22 -11.70
N ALA A 33 -14.50 -9.00 -11.65
CA ALA A 33 -13.66 -7.80 -11.54
C ALA A 33 -12.88 -7.77 -10.21
N GLN A 34 -13.48 -8.29 -9.14
CA GLN A 34 -12.84 -8.43 -7.84
C GLN A 34 -13.41 -9.64 -7.10
N VAL A 35 -12.55 -10.35 -6.38
CA VAL A 35 -12.94 -11.45 -5.48
C VAL A 35 -12.20 -11.29 -4.16
N LEU A 36 -12.94 -11.10 -3.07
CA LEU A 36 -12.39 -10.88 -1.73
C LEU A 36 -13.02 -11.85 -0.71
N PRO A 37 -12.30 -12.25 0.34
CA PRO A 37 -12.94 -12.87 1.49
C PRO A 37 -13.91 -11.86 2.14
N VAL A 38 -15.07 -12.34 2.60
CA VAL A 38 -15.86 -11.56 3.56
C VAL A 38 -15.25 -11.79 4.93
N GLU A 39 -14.75 -10.71 5.54
CA GLU A 39 -14.16 -10.79 6.88
C GLU A 39 -15.23 -11.17 7.92
N PRO A 40 -14.93 -12.10 8.84
CA PRO A 40 -15.84 -12.47 9.92
C PRO A 40 -16.04 -11.30 10.90
N ASP A 41 -17.20 -11.27 11.56
CA ASP A 41 -17.47 -10.30 12.62
C ASP A 41 -16.45 -10.43 13.76
N LYS A 42 -16.10 -9.31 14.40
CA LYS A 42 -15.11 -9.27 15.50
C LYS A 42 -15.48 -10.23 16.64
N GLU A 43 -16.76 -10.34 16.99
CA GLU A 43 -17.26 -11.26 18.01
C GLU A 43 -17.02 -12.74 17.65
N VAL A 44 -17.17 -13.10 16.38
CA VAL A 44 -16.90 -14.46 15.88
C VAL A 44 -15.40 -14.76 16.02
N VAL A 45 -14.54 -13.80 15.68
CA VAL A 45 -13.09 -13.93 15.84
C VAL A 45 -12.69 -14.04 17.31
N ALA A 46 -13.24 -13.18 18.17
CA ALA A 46 -12.90 -13.12 19.59
C ALA A 46 -13.33 -14.38 20.36
N SER A 47 -14.46 -14.99 19.96
CA SER A 47 -15.00 -16.19 20.61
C SER A 47 -14.53 -17.52 20.00
N PHE A 48 -13.80 -17.48 18.87
CA PHE A 48 -13.38 -18.68 18.15
C PHE A 48 -12.40 -19.53 18.96
N ALA A 49 -12.72 -20.82 19.09
CA ALA A 49 -11.81 -21.85 19.59
C ALA A 49 -11.46 -22.88 18.50
N PRO A 50 -10.25 -23.48 18.53
CA PRO A 50 -9.91 -24.56 17.62
C PRO A 50 -10.94 -25.70 17.66
N GLY A 51 -11.56 -25.98 16.52
CA GLY A 51 -12.60 -27.01 16.37
C GLY A 51 -14.01 -26.44 16.20
N ASP A 52 -14.22 -25.15 16.45
CA ASP A 52 -15.48 -24.48 16.16
C ASP A 52 -15.78 -24.47 14.66
N ALA A 53 -17.07 -24.41 14.33
CA ALA A 53 -17.51 -24.31 12.95
C ALA A 53 -17.10 -22.97 12.35
N ILE A 54 -16.51 -23.00 11.16
CA ILE A 54 -16.08 -21.80 10.44
C ILE A 54 -17.04 -21.55 9.29
N GLU A 55 -17.72 -20.40 9.32
CA GLU A 55 -18.43 -19.91 8.15
C GLU A 55 -17.46 -19.22 7.18
N ARG A 56 -17.62 -19.49 5.89
CA ARG A 56 -16.77 -18.97 4.83
C ARG A 56 -17.60 -18.36 3.74
N ARG A 57 -17.42 -17.06 3.56
CA ARG A 57 -18.11 -16.26 2.56
C ARG A 57 -17.10 -15.54 1.69
N VAL A 58 -17.42 -15.43 0.41
CA VAL A 58 -16.60 -14.75 -0.59
C VAL A 58 -17.46 -13.70 -1.28
N HIS A 59 -16.95 -12.48 -1.36
CA HIS A 59 -17.56 -11.36 -2.06
C HIS A 59 -17.03 -11.31 -3.50
N TYR A 60 -17.93 -11.25 -4.46
CA TYR A 60 -17.64 -11.17 -5.89
C TYR A 60 -18.21 -9.89 -6.48
N VAL A 61 -17.38 -9.12 -7.17
CA VAL A 61 -17.84 -8.06 -8.07
C VAL A 61 -17.86 -8.64 -9.48
N LEU A 62 -19.06 -8.73 -10.05
CA LEU A 62 -19.33 -9.32 -11.35
C LEU A 62 -19.59 -8.21 -12.37
N LEU A 63 -18.97 -8.33 -13.55
CA LEU A 63 -19.14 -7.41 -14.67
C LEU A 63 -19.51 -8.20 -15.93
N ASP A 64 -20.65 -7.90 -16.54
CA ASP A 64 -20.96 -8.37 -17.87
C ASP A 64 -20.28 -7.48 -18.92
N VAL A 65 -19.19 -7.96 -19.52
CA VAL A 65 -18.37 -7.16 -20.44
C VAL A 65 -19.08 -6.84 -21.75
N ALA A 66 -20.19 -7.55 -22.08
CA ALA A 66 -20.98 -7.29 -23.27
C ALA A 66 -21.98 -6.14 -23.08
N THR A 67 -22.45 -5.90 -21.85
CA THR A 67 -23.48 -4.91 -21.54
C THR A 67 -23.02 -3.78 -20.64
N GLY A 68 -21.89 -3.95 -19.93
CA GLY A 68 -21.40 -3.03 -18.91
C GLY A 68 -22.15 -3.13 -17.57
N VAL A 69 -23.14 -4.01 -17.46
CA VAL A 69 -23.91 -4.21 -16.23
C VAL A 69 -23.01 -4.86 -15.17
N ALA A 70 -23.00 -4.27 -13.96
CA ALA A 70 -22.24 -4.77 -12.84
C ALA A 70 -23.13 -5.15 -11.65
N SER A 71 -22.68 -6.10 -10.85
CA SER A 71 -23.36 -6.54 -9.64
C SER A 71 -22.39 -7.10 -8.61
N GLU A 72 -22.80 -7.14 -7.37
CA GLU A 72 -22.12 -7.86 -6.29
C GLU A 72 -22.87 -9.16 -6.00
N ALA A 73 -22.12 -10.17 -5.55
CA ALA A 73 -22.67 -11.39 -5.00
C ALA A 73 -21.83 -11.85 -3.81
N VAL A 74 -22.49 -12.21 -2.70
CA VAL A 74 -21.85 -12.91 -1.58
C VAL A 74 -22.21 -14.38 -1.67
N VAL A 75 -21.17 -15.22 -1.73
CA VAL A 75 -21.30 -16.67 -1.79
C VAL A 75 -20.88 -17.28 -0.47
N SER A 76 -21.79 -18.02 0.17
CA SER A 76 -21.42 -18.89 1.30
C SER A 76 -20.86 -20.20 0.75
N ILE A 77 -19.54 -20.39 0.90
CA ILE A 77 -18.83 -21.61 0.51
C ILE A 77 -19.29 -22.78 1.37
N THR A 78 -19.42 -22.55 2.67
CA THR A 78 -19.89 -23.56 3.63
C THR A 78 -21.37 -23.89 3.45
N GLY A 79 -22.20 -22.90 3.13
CA GLY A 79 -23.62 -23.08 2.83
C GLY A 79 -23.91 -23.57 1.40
N ASN A 80 -22.91 -23.58 0.53
CA ASN A 80 -23.02 -23.92 -0.90
C ASN A 80 -24.14 -23.14 -1.63
N ALA A 81 -24.22 -21.83 -1.39
CA ALA A 81 -25.27 -20.98 -1.95
C ALA A 81 -24.82 -19.51 -2.10
N VAL A 82 -25.44 -18.81 -3.04
CA VAL A 82 -25.42 -17.34 -3.08
C VAL A 82 -26.36 -16.84 -2.00
N VAL A 83 -25.85 -16.03 -1.07
CA VAL A 83 -26.61 -15.52 0.08
C VAL A 83 -27.02 -14.06 -0.07
N GLU A 84 -26.32 -13.32 -0.93
CA GLU A 84 -26.63 -11.94 -1.25
C GLU A 84 -26.32 -11.65 -2.72
N GLN A 85 -27.13 -10.79 -3.34
CA GLN A 85 -26.92 -10.29 -4.67
C GLN A 85 -27.42 -8.85 -4.75
N LEU A 86 -26.59 -7.95 -5.26
CA LEU A 86 -26.89 -6.54 -5.40
C LEU A 86 -26.52 -6.04 -6.80
N SER A 87 -27.42 -5.34 -7.49
CA SER A 87 -27.06 -4.67 -8.74
C SER A 87 -26.35 -3.35 -8.45
N LEU A 88 -25.25 -3.08 -9.15
CA LEU A 88 -24.50 -1.84 -9.03
C LEU A 88 -25.02 -0.80 -10.03
N SER A 89 -25.31 0.40 -9.53
CA SER A 89 -25.77 1.53 -10.35
C SER A 89 -24.57 2.31 -10.89
N THR A 90 -23.88 1.76 -11.88
CA THR A 90 -22.63 2.34 -12.42
C THR A 90 -22.87 3.50 -13.40
N ASP A 91 -24.08 3.60 -13.94
CA ASP A 91 -24.53 4.57 -14.95
C ASP A 91 -25.27 5.77 -14.37
N GLN A 92 -25.41 5.86 -13.04
CA GLN A 92 -26.07 6.97 -12.34
C GLN A 92 -25.13 7.57 -11.28
N PRO A 93 -25.22 8.89 -10.99
CA PRO A 93 -24.45 9.53 -9.93
C PRO A 93 -24.67 8.86 -8.54
N PRO A 94 -23.66 8.64 -7.66
CA PRO A 94 -22.26 8.26 -7.80
C PRO A 94 -21.43 8.41 -9.08
N TYR A 95 -21.85 7.61 -10.05
CA TYR A 95 -20.96 6.85 -10.93
C TYR A 95 -19.91 6.06 -10.14
N GLY A 96 -19.23 5.15 -10.82
CA GLY A 96 -18.26 4.26 -10.20
C GLY A 96 -18.29 2.95 -10.96
N GLN A 97 -17.14 2.54 -11.46
CA GLN A 97 -16.99 1.33 -12.24
C GLN A 97 -16.25 0.28 -11.42
N PRO A 98 -16.50 -1.02 -11.66
CA PRO A 98 -15.66 -2.07 -11.12
C PRO A 98 -14.18 -1.90 -11.53
N GLN A 99 -13.30 -2.58 -10.79
CA GLN A 99 -11.88 -2.67 -11.08
C GLN A 99 -11.60 -3.13 -12.52
N TYR A 100 -10.45 -2.76 -13.07
CA TYR A 100 -10.06 -3.22 -14.40
C TYR A 100 -9.72 -4.70 -14.43
N LEU A 101 -10.07 -5.33 -15.55
CA LEU A 101 -9.75 -6.72 -15.85
C LEU A 101 -8.41 -6.78 -16.58
N PHE A 102 -7.65 -7.87 -16.40
CA PHE A 102 -6.42 -8.05 -17.18
C PHE A 102 -6.72 -8.24 -18.67
N GLU A 103 -7.82 -8.93 -19.01
CA GLU A 103 -8.23 -9.09 -20.43
C GLU A 103 -8.55 -7.75 -21.12
N GLU A 104 -8.83 -6.68 -20.36
CA GLU A 104 -9.11 -5.36 -20.92
C GLU A 104 -7.84 -4.62 -21.35
N TYR A 105 -6.67 -5.01 -20.86
CA TYR A 105 -5.41 -4.34 -21.18
C TYR A 105 -5.03 -4.59 -22.65
N ASP A 106 -5.01 -5.86 -23.04
CA ASP A 106 -4.72 -6.25 -24.43
C ASP A 106 -5.84 -5.76 -25.37
N ARG A 107 -7.10 -5.88 -24.95
CA ARG A 107 -8.24 -5.38 -25.73
C ARG A 107 -8.18 -3.88 -25.98
N ALA A 108 -7.80 -3.08 -24.98
CA ALA A 108 -7.62 -1.63 -25.15
C ALA A 108 -6.52 -1.33 -26.18
N ALA A 109 -5.39 -2.06 -26.12
CA ALA A 109 -4.32 -1.90 -27.08
C ALA A 109 -4.74 -2.26 -28.51
N GLU A 110 -5.48 -3.35 -28.70
CA GLU A 110 -6.04 -3.75 -29.99
C GLU A 110 -6.98 -2.67 -30.56
N ILE A 111 -7.90 -2.15 -29.74
CA ILE A 111 -8.84 -1.11 -30.16
C ILE A 111 -8.08 0.16 -30.57
N ALA A 112 -7.11 0.61 -29.77
CA ALA A 112 -6.28 1.78 -30.09
C ALA A 112 -5.54 1.61 -31.42
N LYS A 113 -4.82 0.49 -31.60
CA LYS A 113 -4.06 0.20 -32.83
C LYS A 113 -4.94 0.03 -34.07
N SER A 114 -6.19 -0.36 -33.90
CA SER A 114 -7.16 -0.50 -35.00
C SER A 114 -7.72 0.85 -35.49
N SER A 115 -7.61 1.91 -34.69
CA SER A 115 -8.17 3.24 -34.99
C SER A 115 -7.53 3.87 -36.24
N PRO A 116 -8.31 4.20 -37.28
CA PRO A 116 -7.79 4.89 -38.46
C PRO A 116 -7.15 6.25 -38.12
N GLU A 117 -7.72 6.97 -37.15
CA GLU A 117 -7.23 8.28 -36.72
C GLU A 117 -5.87 8.15 -36.01
N TRP A 118 -5.74 7.19 -35.09
CA TRP A 118 -4.46 6.91 -34.42
C TRP A 118 -3.38 6.46 -35.41
N ARG A 119 -3.70 5.56 -36.35
CA ARG A 119 -2.73 5.10 -37.37
C ARG A 119 -2.30 6.23 -38.30
N ALA A 120 -3.21 7.13 -38.66
CA ALA A 120 -2.89 8.32 -39.43
C ALA A 120 -1.96 9.26 -38.64
N ALA A 121 -2.22 9.45 -37.34
CA ALA A 121 -1.39 10.23 -36.43
C ALA A 121 0.04 9.64 -36.29
N MET A 122 0.17 8.32 -36.17
CA MET A 122 1.46 7.62 -36.14
C MET A 122 2.21 7.75 -37.48
N THR A 123 1.50 7.59 -38.60
CA THR A 123 2.10 7.70 -39.94
C THR A 123 2.59 9.12 -40.21
N ARG A 124 1.82 10.14 -39.82
CA ARG A 124 2.19 11.56 -39.97
C ARG A 124 3.48 11.89 -39.21
N ARG A 125 3.65 11.31 -38.02
CA ARG A 125 4.87 11.42 -37.19
C ARG A 125 6.06 10.60 -37.72
N GLY A 126 5.89 9.86 -38.82
CA GLY A 126 6.93 9.00 -39.38
C GLY A 126 7.16 7.70 -38.63
N LEU A 127 6.17 7.23 -37.87
CA LEU A 127 6.25 6.07 -36.96
C LEU A 127 5.51 4.83 -37.51
N ALA A 128 5.26 4.78 -38.81
CA ALA A 128 4.43 3.73 -39.42
C ALA A 128 5.03 2.32 -39.28
N ASP A 129 6.35 2.21 -39.28
CA ASP A 129 7.12 0.96 -39.08
C ASP A 129 7.17 0.50 -37.62
N ARG A 130 6.81 1.38 -36.68
CA ARG A 130 6.83 1.13 -35.22
C ARG A 130 5.45 0.74 -34.66
N ILE A 131 4.38 0.80 -35.47
CA ILE A 131 2.99 0.56 -35.03
C ILE A 131 2.80 -0.83 -34.41
N GLU A 132 3.41 -1.86 -34.99
CA GLU A 132 3.15 -3.23 -34.55
C GLU A 132 3.70 -3.50 -33.14
N LEU A 133 4.85 -2.92 -32.80
CA LEU A 133 5.48 -3.02 -31.47
C LEU A 133 5.04 -1.91 -30.49
N ALA A 134 4.14 -1.01 -30.91
CA ALA A 134 3.64 0.04 -30.04
C ALA A 134 2.89 -0.56 -28.84
N PHE A 135 3.26 -0.12 -27.64
CA PHE A 135 2.58 -0.41 -26.40
C PHE A 135 1.56 0.70 -26.12
N CYS A 136 0.28 0.35 -26.21
CA CYS A 136 -0.83 1.25 -25.90
C CYS A 136 -1.25 1.02 -24.44
N ALA A 137 -0.78 1.87 -23.53
CA ALA A 137 -0.99 1.70 -22.10
C ALA A 137 -2.48 1.84 -21.72
N PRO A 138 -3.06 0.97 -20.87
CA PRO A 138 -4.47 1.02 -20.47
C PRO A 138 -4.68 1.80 -19.16
N LEU A 139 -4.99 3.10 -19.24
CA LEU A 139 -4.94 4.02 -18.11
C LEU A 139 -6.34 4.44 -17.64
N ALA A 140 -6.53 4.46 -16.33
CA ALA A 140 -7.77 4.90 -15.68
C ALA A 140 -8.07 6.37 -16.03
N PRO A 141 -9.30 6.71 -16.48
CA PRO A 141 -9.61 8.02 -17.05
C PRO A 141 -9.80 9.12 -15.99
N GLY A 142 -9.83 8.76 -14.70
CA GLY A 142 -10.36 9.62 -13.64
C GLY A 142 -11.84 9.95 -13.87
N PHE A 143 -12.28 11.12 -13.39
CA PHE A 143 -13.63 11.62 -13.64
C PHE A 143 -13.60 13.11 -13.98
N PHE A 144 -14.07 13.48 -15.17
CA PHE A 144 -14.05 14.88 -15.65
C PHE A 144 -15.42 15.37 -16.12
N GLY A 145 -16.49 14.62 -15.84
CA GLY A 145 -17.85 14.99 -16.20
C GLY A 145 -18.10 15.11 -17.71
N ARG A 146 -17.33 14.41 -18.55
CA ARG A 146 -17.48 14.43 -20.01
C ARG A 146 -18.70 13.61 -20.41
N ASP A 147 -19.64 14.20 -21.14
CA ASP A 147 -20.93 13.59 -21.51
C ASP A 147 -20.81 12.21 -22.17
N ASP A 148 -19.73 11.96 -22.89
CA ASP A 148 -19.45 10.71 -23.58
C ASP A 148 -18.58 9.72 -22.79
N GLU A 149 -18.18 10.04 -21.56
CA GLU A 149 -17.45 9.15 -20.64
C GLU A 149 -18.25 8.81 -19.38
N VAL A 150 -19.10 9.74 -18.91
CA VAL A 150 -19.88 9.60 -17.68
C VAL A 150 -20.76 8.34 -17.72
N GLY A 151 -20.68 7.52 -16.66
CA GLY A 151 -21.44 6.28 -16.52
C GLY A 151 -20.97 5.11 -17.40
N ARG A 152 -19.93 5.31 -18.22
CA ARG A 152 -19.39 4.28 -19.13
C ARG A 152 -18.11 3.67 -18.57
N ARG A 153 -17.79 2.46 -19.05
CA ARG A 153 -16.54 1.78 -18.73
C ARG A 153 -15.43 2.22 -19.69
N VAL A 154 -14.73 3.29 -19.31
CA VAL A 154 -13.74 3.95 -20.17
C VAL A 154 -12.31 3.63 -19.74
N ILE A 155 -11.42 3.52 -20.72
CA ILE A 155 -9.96 3.61 -20.56
C ILE A 155 -9.43 4.72 -21.47
N ARG A 156 -8.40 5.42 -21.02
CA ARG A 156 -7.58 6.29 -21.88
C ARG A 156 -6.28 5.59 -22.19
N SER A 157 -5.82 5.67 -23.42
CA SER A 157 -4.57 5.05 -23.85
C SER A 157 -3.55 6.06 -24.32
N LEU A 158 -2.38 6.02 -23.68
CA LEU A 158 -1.16 6.69 -24.14
C LEU A 158 -0.27 5.70 -24.87
N THR A 159 0.40 6.17 -25.92
CA THR A 159 1.21 5.33 -26.79
C THR A 159 2.68 5.44 -26.42
N PHE A 160 3.31 4.28 -26.28
CA PHE A 160 4.73 4.11 -26.09
C PHE A 160 5.27 3.20 -27.18
N LEU A 161 6.50 3.40 -27.63
CA LEU A 161 7.11 2.58 -28.65
C LEU A 161 8.12 1.61 -28.06
N ARG A 162 8.31 0.50 -28.77
CA ARG A 162 9.41 -0.42 -28.58
C ARG A 162 10.18 -0.57 -29.88
N ASP A 163 11.50 -0.65 -29.78
CA ASP A 163 12.35 -0.91 -30.94
C ASP A 163 12.46 -2.42 -31.23
N PHE A 164 12.23 -3.27 -30.22
CA PHE A 164 12.13 -4.73 -30.30
C PHE A 164 11.22 -5.26 -29.18
N GLU A 165 10.84 -6.55 -29.20
CA GLU A 165 9.77 -7.09 -28.34
C GLU A 165 10.02 -6.91 -26.84
N GLU A 166 11.26 -7.09 -26.39
CA GLU A 166 11.69 -6.96 -24.98
C GLU A 166 12.15 -5.55 -24.60
N ASP A 167 12.08 -4.58 -25.50
CA ASP A 167 12.50 -3.19 -25.23
C ASP A 167 11.59 -2.51 -24.20
N SER A 168 12.18 -1.67 -23.35
CA SER A 168 11.42 -0.90 -22.36
C SER A 168 10.56 0.16 -23.07
N PRO A 169 9.21 0.02 -23.07
CA PRO A 169 8.36 0.94 -23.80
C PRO A 169 8.43 2.37 -23.22
N TRP A 170 8.70 2.48 -21.93
CA TRP A 170 8.70 3.74 -21.18
C TRP A 170 9.72 4.75 -21.68
N ALA A 171 10.75 4.31 -22.41
CA ALA A 171 11.78 5.18 -22.99
C ALA A 171 11.32 5.95 -24.23
N HIS A 172 10.23 5.52 -24.87
CA HIS A 172 9.80 6.04 -26.16
C HIS A 172 8.33 6.49 -26.16
N PRO A 173 7.93 7.44 -25.28
CA PRO A 173 6.58 7.99 -25.27
C PRO A 173 6.28 8.74 -26.58
N VAL A 174 5.09 8.52 -27.14
CA VAL A 174 4.52 9.31 -28.22
C VAL A 174 3.64 10.38 -27.61
N GLU A 175 4.24 11.52 -27.30
CA GLU A 175 3.54 12.62 -26.62
C GLU A 175 2.51 13.30 -27.53
N GLY A 176 1.46 13.83 -26.90
CA GLY A 176 0.38 14.54 -27.56
C GLY A 176 -0.67 13.64 -28.24
N LEU A 177 -0.63 12.31 -28.07
CA LEU A 177 -1.58 11.38 -28.69
C LEU A 177 -2.30 10.53 -27.64
N ILE A 178 -3.62 10.66 -27.54
CA ILE A 178 -4.47 9.98 -26.55
C ILE A 178 -5.64 9.31 -27.27
N VAL A 179 -5.94 8.06 -26.91
CA VAL A 179 -7.12 7.36 -27.41
C VAL A 179 -8.09 7.09 -26.27
N HIS A 180 -9.32 7.58 -26.37
CA HIS A 180 -10.38 7.33 -25.40
C HIS A 180 -11.20 6.13 -25.88
N ILE A 181 -11.34 5.10 -25.05
CA ILE A 181 -11.90 3.81 -25.43
C ILE A 181 -13.05 3.47 -24.50
N ASP A 182 -14.20 3.11 -25.07
CA ASP A 182 -15.25 2.40 -24.33
C ASP A 182 -15.01 0.89 -24.45
N LEU A 183 -14.76 0.27 -23.30
CA LEU A 183 -14.46 -1.15 -23.19
C LEU A 183 -15.68 -2.02 -23.34
N THR A 184 -16.88 -1.53 -23.04
CA THR A 184 -18.13 -2.27 -23.25
C THR A 184 -18.43 -2.37 -24.74
N THR A 185 -18.47 -1.23 -25.44
CA THR A 185 -18.77 -1.22 -26.89
C THR A 185 -17.59 -1.68 -27.75
N GLY A 186 -16.37 -1.69 -27.20
CA GLY A 186 -15.15 -2.05 -27.91
C GLY A 186 -14.79 -1.04 -29.00
N SER A 187 -15.02 0.26 -28.75
CA SER A 187 -14.87 1.31 -29.75
C SER A 187 -14.09 2.51 -29.23
N VAL A 188 -13.38 3.18 -30.14
CA VAL A 188 -12.80 4.50 -29.86
C VAL A 188 -13.89 5.54 -29.78
N LEU A 189 -13.89 6.30 -28.68
CA LEU A 189 -14.76 7.46 -28.45
C LEU A 189 -14.23 8.70 -29.14
N ARG A 190 -12.92 8.92 -29.01
CA ARG A 190 -12.17 10.01 -29.64
C ARG A 190 -10.68 9.72 -29.63
N VAL A 191 -9.98 10.36 -30.54
CA VAL A 191 -8.52 10.51 -30.50
C VAL A 191 -8.22 12.00 -30.27
N GLU A 192 -7.49 12.31 -29.20
CA GLU A 192 -6.95 13.65 -28.95
C GLU A 192 -5.51 13.67 -29.51
N ASP A 193 -5.18 14.64 -30.35
CA ASP A 193 -3.89 14.75 -31.06
C ASP A 193 -3.41 16.22 -31.04
N ASP A 194 -2.55 16.54 -30.08
CA ASP A 194 -2.11 17.92 -29.74
C ASP A 194 -0.78 18.32 -30.39
N GLY A 195 -0.30 17.54 -31.35
CA GLY A 195 0.85 17.89 -32.18
C GLY A 195 1.99 16.87 -32.16
N ASP A 196 2.98 17.15 -33.01
CA ASP A 196 4.04 16.21 -33.34
C ASP A 196 5.28 16.50 -32.48
N VAL A 197 5.29 15.96 -31.26
CA VAL A 197 6.46 16.00 -30.36
C VAL A 197 7.44 14.89 -30.75
N PRO A 198 8.76 15.17 -30.81
CA PRO A 198 9.75 14.13 -31.11
C PRO A 198 9.75 13.01 -30.06
N VAL A 199 9.74 11.76 -30.52
CA VAL A 199 9.91 10.60 -29.64
C VAL A 199 11.37 10.52 -29.17
N PRO A 200 11.64 10.33 -27.87
CA PRO A 200 13.02 10.19 -27.38
C PRO A 200 13.70 8.95 -27.98
N ALA A 201 14.96 9.11 -28.39
CA ALA A 201 15.70 8.08 -29.13
C ALA A 201 16.62 7.22 -28.25
N ALA A 202 16.91 7.65 -27.02
CA ALA A 202 17.78 6.91 -26.12
C ALA A 202 17.05 5.68 -25.57
N SER A 203 17.76 4.55 -25.46
CA SER A 203 17.22 3.34 -24.83
C SER A 203 16.99 3.56 -23.33
N GLY A 204 15.94 2.96 -22.79
CA GLY A 204 15.70 2.83 -21.36
C GLY A 204 15.95 1.42 -20.81
N ASN A 205 16.75 0.61 -21.49
CA ASN A 205 17.07 -0.74 -21.02
C ASN A 205 18.13 -0.70 -19.92
N TYR A 206 17.83 -1.36 -18.79
CA TYR A 206 18.66 -1.35 -17.57
C TYR A 206 19.30 -2.71 -17.23
N SER A 207 19.18 -3.70 -18.11
CA SER A 207 19.84 -4.99 -17.92
C SER A 207 21.36 -4.85 -18.00
N VAL A 208 22.10 -5.80 -17.43
CA VAL A 208 23.58 -5.84 -17.50
C VAL A 208 24.06 -5.82 -18.96
N ASP A 209 23.35 -6.51 -19.86
CA ASP A 209 23.67 -6.54 -21.28
C ASP A 209 23.50 -5.15 -21.94
N ALA A 210 22.58 -4.33 -21.45
CA ALA A 210 22.33 -2.99 -21.97
C ALA A 210 23.28 -1.92 -21.41
N VAL A 211 23.61 -1.96 -20.11
CA VAL A 211 24.38 -0.89 -19.44
C VAL A 211 25.88 -1.15 -19.34
N GLY A 212 26.33 -2.37 -19.64
CA GLY A 212 27.73 -2.78 -19.56
C GLY A 212 28.10 -3.50 -18.27
N PRO A 213 29.41 -3.75 -18.03
CA PRO A 213 29.86 -4.67 -17.01
C PRO A 213 29.51 -4.19 -15.58
N ALA A 214 28.99 -5.12 -14.78
CA ALA A 214 28.72 -4.88 -13.37
C ALA A 214 30.01 -4.58 -12.56
N ARG A 215 29.86 -3.88 -11.43
CA ARG A 215 30.95 -3.63 -10.49
C ARG A 215 31.46 -4.94 -9.88
N THR A 216 32.77 -5.09 -9.77
CA THR A 216 33.43 -6.27 -9.18
C THR A 216 34.01 -6.03 -7.78
N SER A 217 33.75 -4.85 -7.19
CA SER A 217 34.30 -4.43 -5.90
C SER A 217 33.43 -4.76 -4.69
N LEU A 218 32.17 -5.17 -4.90
CA LEU A 218 31.26 -5.56 -3.82
C LEU A 218 31.64 -6.96 -3.32
N LYS A 219 31.91 -7.06 -2.02
CA LYS A 219 32.20 -8.33 -1.36
C LYS A 219 30.89 -8.98 -0.91
N PRO A 220 30.77 -10.31 -0.92
CA PRO A 220 29.59 -11.01 -0.41
C PRO A 220 29.28 -10.65 1.04
N ILE A 221 27.99 -10.53 1.37
CA ILE A 221 27.45 -10.44 2.72
C ILE A 221 26.53 -11.64 2.91
N GLU A 222 26.83 -12.49 3.90
CA GLU A 222 26.04 -13.66 4.21
C GLU A 222 25.32 -13.46 5.55
N ILE A 223 24.00 -13.57 5.53
CA ILE A 223 23.14 -13.51 6.72
C ILE A 223 22.62 -14.94 6.94
N THR A 224 23.03 -15.56 8.05
CA THR A 224 22.65 -16.94 8.38
C THR A 224 22.15 -17.03 9.82
N GLN A 225 21.26 -17.96 10.08
CA GLN A 225 20.81 -18.31 11.44
C GLN A 225 21.09 -19.81 11.66
N PRO A 226 22.20 -20.17 12.33
CA PRO A 226 22.66 -21.55 12.42
C PRO A 226 21.71 -22.47 13.21
N GLU A 227 20.87 -21.88 14.06
CA GLU A 227 19.85 -22.58 14.86
C GLU A 227 18.43 -22.42 14.29
N GLY A 228 18.29 -21.80 13.11
CA GLY A 228 17.01 -21.43 12.53
C GLY A 228 16.48 -20.07 13.01
N PRO A 229 15.29 -19.65 12.53
CA PRO A 229 14.66 -18.41 12.97
C PRO A 229 14.05 -18.55 14.37
N SER A 230 13.88 -17.42 15.05
CA SER A 230 13.31 -17.32 16.41
C SER A 230 11.79 -17.22 16.40
N PHE A 231 11.18 -17.03 15.23
CA PHE A 231 9.73 -17.03 15.06
C PHE A 231 9.20 -18.45 14.84
N HIS A 232 7.96 -18.69 15.26
CA HIS A 232 7.20 -19.89 14.96
C HIS A 232 6.01 -19.55 14.06
N VAL A 233 5.72 -20.42 13.09
CA VAL A 233 4.58 -20.26 12.18
C VAL A 233 3.73 -21.53 12.19
N ASP A 234 2.44 -21.37 12.47
CA ASP A 234 1.43 -22.42 12.30
C ASP A 234 0.28 -21.93 11.40
N GLY A 235 0.33 -22.33 10.13
CA GLY A 235 -0.59 -21.81 9.11
C GLY A 235 -0.39 -20.32 8.91
N SER A 236 -1.42 -19.52 9.19
CA SER A 236 -1.37 -18.05 9.16
C SER A 236 -0.86 -17.43 10.46
N HIS A 237 -0.81 -18.18 11.57
CA HIS A 237 -0.45 -17.66 12.89
C HIS A 237 1.07 -17.56 13.06
N VAL A 238 1.54 -16.43 13.57
CA VAL A 238 2.95 -16.12 13.81
C VAL A 238 3.13 -15.79 15.28
N GLU A 239 4.17 -16.37 15.90
CA GLU A 239 4.66 -16.00 17.21
C GLU A 239 6.15 -15.61 17.11
N TRP A 240 6.53 -14.48 17.69
CA TRP A 240 7.92 -14.01 17.69
C TRP A 240 8.16 -13.00 18.82
N GLU A 241 9.05 -13.32 19.77
CA GLU A 241 9.56 -12.35 20.77
C GLU A 241 8.45 -11.47 21.39
N ASN A 242 7.48 -12.12 22.05
CA ASN A 242 6.26 -11.56 22.62
C ASN A 242 5.17 -11.11 21.63
N TRP A 243 5.44 -11.00 20.35
CA TRP A 243 4.40 -10.74 19.35
C TRP A 243 3.63 -12.00 18.99
N LYS A 244 2.31 -11.82 18.80
CA LYS A 244 1.45 -12.79 18.10
C LYS A 244 0.56 -12.05 17.12
N PHE A 245 0.36 -12.64 15.94
CA PHE A 245 -0.55 -12.12 14.90
C PHE A 245 -0.85 -13.18 13.84
N ARG A 246 -1.73 -12.85 12.90
CA ARG A 246 -2.01 -13.67 11.71
C ARG A 246 -1.71 -12.93 10.43
N VAL A 247 -1.04 -13.61 9.50
CA VAL A 247 -0.75 -13.12 8.14
C VAL A 247 -1.91 -13.49 7.22
N GLY A 248 -2.57 -12.47 6.69
CA GLY A 248 -3.63 -12.52 5.70
C GLY A 248 -3.15 -12.04 4.33
N PHE A 249 -3.89 -12.40 3.28
CA PHE A 249 -3.66 -11.90 1.92
C PHE A 249 -4.98 -11.82 1.14
N ASN A 250 -5.21 -10.72 0.40
CA ASN A 250 -6.36 -10.60 -0.51
C ASN A 250 -6.02 -9.85 -1.79
N ALA A 251 -6.90 -9.94 -2.80
CA ALA A 251 -6.65 -9.40 -4.14
C ALA A 251 -6.52 -7.87 -4.18
N ARG A 252 -7.21 -7.11 -3.30
CA ARG A 252 -7.18 -5.64 -3.34
C ARG A 252 -6.01 -5.06 -2.58
N GLU A 253 -5.86 -5.45 -1.31
CA GLU A 253 -4.93 -4.83 -0.37
C GLU A 253 -3.56 -5.51 -0.37
N GLY A 254 -3.47 -6.75 -0.88
CA GLY A 254 -2.28 -7.58 -0.69
C GLY A 254 -2.20 -8.06 0.76
N LEU A 255 -1.12 -7.71 1.45
CA LEU A 255 -0.84 -8.13 2.83
C LEU A 255 -1.80 -7.49 3.85
N VAL A 256 -2.41 -8.33 4.70
CA VAL A 256 -3.24 -7.91 5.85
C VAL A 256 -2.72 -8.59 7.11
N LEU A 257 -2.65 -7.87 8.23
CA LEU A 257 -2.27 -8.41 9.53
C LEU A 257 -3.47 -8.38 10.46
N ASN A 258 -3.74 -9.47 11.17
CA ASN A 258 -4.88 -9.57 12.09
C ASN A 258 -4.46 -10.05 13.48
N GLN A 259 -5.25 -9.69 14.49
CA GLN A 259 -5.07 -10.09 15.89
C GLN A 259 -3.64 -9.83 16.40
N VAL A 260 -3.12 -8.63 16.15
CA VAL A 260 -1.79 -8.23 16.62
C VAL A 260 -1.84 -7.99 18.12
N SER A 261 -1.08 -8.77 18.87
CA SER A 261 -0.94 -8.66 20.33
C SER A 261 0.52 -8.70 20.76
N PHE A 262 0.80 -8.11 21.91
CA PHE A 262 2.10 -8.17 22.58
C PHE A 262 1.94 -8.81 23.96
N ARG A 263 2.74 -9.83 24.24
CA ARG A 263 2.72 -10.57 25.50
C ARG A 263 3.40 -9.77 26.62
N ASP A 264 2.70 -9.62 27.74
CA ASP A 264 3.20 -9.02 28.98
C ASP A 264 2.99 -10.01 30.13
N GLY A 265 4.08 -10.65 30.57
CA GLY A 265 4.01 -11.77 31.51
C GLY A 265 3.28 -12.97 30.91
N ASP A 266 2.09 -13.29 31.43
CA ASP A 266 1.25 -14.41 30.99
C ASP A 266 0.04 -13.97 30.17
N GLU A 267 -0.08 -12.67 29.87
CA GLU A 267 -1.21 -12.09 29.15
C GLU A 267 -0.79 -11.64 27.75
N ASP A 268 -1.52 -12.09 26.72
CA ASP A 268 -1.39 -11.55 25.36
C ASP A 268 -2.29 -10.31 25.26
N ARG A 269 -1.69 -9.12 25.23
CA ARG A 269 -2.43 -7.85 25.26
C ARG A 269 -2.63 -7.34 23.84
N PRO A 270 -3.89 -7.09 23.41
CA PRO A 270 -4.16 -6.66 22.03
C PRO A 270 -3.60 -5.26 21.76
N VAL A 271 -3.21 -5.04 20.49
CA VAL A 271 -2.69 -3.76 19.97
C VAL A 271 -3.46 -3.35 18.71
N LEU A 272 -3.59 -4.26 17.73
CA LEU A 272 -4.38 -4.02 16.52
C LEU A 272 -5.28 -5.24 16.26
N HIS A 273 -6.57 -5.00 16.05
CA HIS A 273 -7.46 -6.05 15.54
C HIS A 273 -7.10 -6.40 14.09
N ARG A 274 -6.83 -5.37 13.27
CA ARG A 274 -6.53 -5.50 11.84
C ARG A 274 -5.66 -4.34 11.33
N ALA A 275 -4.72 -4.62 10.44
CA ALA A 275 -3.85 -3.62 9.82
C ALA A 275 -3.56 -3.93 8.34
N SER A 276 -3.67 -2.93 7.48
CA SER A 276 -3.37 -3.03 6.03
C SER A 276 -3.10 -1.66 5.40
N VAL A 277 -2.72 -1.65 4.12
CA VAL A 277 -2.67 -0.45 3.27
C VAL A 277 -3.72 -0.59 2.16
N PRO A 278 -5.00 -0.29 2.43
CA PRO A 278 -6.10 -0.62 1.53
C PRO A 278 -6.24 0.25 0.29
N GLU A 279 -5.53 1.38 0.23
CA GLU A 279 -5.57 2.27 -0.91
C GLU A 279 -4.31 3.13 -1.01
N MET A 280 -4.02 3.54 -2.25
CA MET A 280 -3.09 4.61 -2.53
C MET A 280 -3.58 5.40 -3.75
N VAL A 281 -3.16 6.66 -3.85
CA VAL A 281 -3.41 7.48 -5.03
C VAL A 281 -2.12 8.06 -5.58
N VAL A 282 -1.97 8.06 -6.90
CA VAL A 282 -0.84 8.60 -7.64
C VAL A 282 -1.28 9.76 -8.55
N PRO A 283 -1.54 10.96 -8.00
CA PRO A 283 -1.94 12.13 -8.79
C PRO A 283 -0.75 12.78 -9.49
N TYR A 284 -0.89 13.07 -10.77
CA TYR A 284 0.12 13.78 -11.56
C TYR A 284 -0.13 15.29 -11.56
N GLY A 285 0.92 16.07 -11.31
CA GLY A 285 0.90 17.53 -11.27
C GLY A 285 1.19 18.18 -12.62
N ASP A 286 0.60 17.65 -13.69
CA ASP A 286 0.76 18.11 -15.07
C ASP A 286 -0.48 18.90 -15.54
N THR A 287 -0.29 19.81 -16.49
CA THR A 287 -1.37 20.63 -17.09
C THR A 287 -1.62 20.29 -18.56
N THR A 288 -0.78 19.45 -19.16
CA THR A 288 -0.93 18.97 -20.54
C THR A 288 -2.13 18.04 -20.66
N SER A 289 -2.76 18.04 -21.84
CA SER A 289 -3.91 17.18 -22.17
C SER A 289 -3.63 15.69 -21.95
N THR A 290 -2.38 15.26 -22.14
CA THR A 290 -1.95 13.87 -21.99
C THR A 290 -1.95 13.39 -20.56
N ARG A 291 -1.81 14.27 -19.57
CA ARG A 291 -1.47 13.88 -18.19
C ARG A 291 -2.29 14.54 -17.09
N PHE A 292 -2.94 15.69 -17.34
CA PHE A 292 -3.71 16.40 -16.29
C PHE A 292 -4.79 15.55 -15.62
N TRP A 293 -5.25 14.50 -16.31
CA TRP A 293 -6.30 13.61 -15.85
C TRP A 293 -5.82 12.42 -15.03
N ILE A 294 -4.50 12.19 -15.00
CA ILE A 294 -3.92 10.99 -14.42
C ILE A 294 -3.92 11.09 -12.89
N SER A 295 -4.66 10.17 -12.27
CA SER A 295 -4.67 9.94 -10.83
C SER A 295 -5.05 8.49 -10.56
N TYR A 296 -4.05 7.62 -10.51
CA TYR A 296 -4.25 6.18 -10.36
C TYR A 296 -4.57 5.82 -8.91
N PHE A 297 -5.61 5.03 -8.70
CA PHE A 297 -5.96 4.44 -7.41
C PHE A 297 -5.54 2.98 -7.44
N ASP A 298 -4.27 2.70 -7.19
CA ASP A 298 -3.67 1.41 -7.56
C ASP A 298 -4.35 0.21 -6.88
N ALA A 299 -4.86 0.35 -5.65
CA ALA A 299 -5.62 -0.73 -5.03
C ALA A 299 -7.06 -0.78 -5.57
N GLY A 300 -7.74 0.35 -5.59
CA GLY A 300 -9.17 0.42 -5.93
C GLY A 300 -9.53 0.35 -7.41
N GLU A 301 -8.60 0.61 -8.32
CA GLU A 301 -8.76 0.50 -9.78
C GLU A 301 -8.08 -0.75 -10.33
N TYR A 302 -6.92 -1.14 -9.80
CA TYR A 302 -6.04 -2.15 -10.38
C TYR A 302 -5.76 -3.38 -9.52
N LEU A 303 -6.07 -3.36 -8.22
CA LEU A 303 -5.89 -4.46 -7.26
C LEU A 303 -4.41 -4.79 -6.97
N LEU A 304 -3.83 -4.21 -5.90
CA LEU A 304 -2.42 -4.44 -5.52
C LEU A 304 -2.10 -5.92 -5.29
N GLY A 305 -2.96 -6.64 -4.58
CA GLY A 305 -2.73 -8.05 -4.27
C GLY A 305 -2.80 -8.95 -5.51
N LYS A 306 -3.65 -8.63 -6.50
CA LYS A 306 -3.74 -9.36 -7.77
C LYS A 306 -2.49 -9.14 -8.64
N ASN A 307 -1.82 -8.00 -8.48
CA ASN A 307 -0.56 -7.64 -9.16
C ASN A 307 0.69 -7.91 -8.31
N ALA A 308 0.56 -8.69 -7.23
CA ALA A 308 1.68 -9.01 -6.36
C ALA A 308 2.72 -9.90 -7.04
N ASN A 309 3.99 -9.69 -6.70
CA ASN A 309 5.11 -10.46 -7.25
C ASN A 309 5.34 -11.76 -6.46
N SER A 310 5.98 -12.74 -7.12
CA SER A 310 6.60 -13.87 -6.44
C SER A 310 8.03 -13.49 -6.02
N LEU A 311 8.33 -13.54 -4.73
CA LEU A 311 9.59 -13.05 -4.17
C LEU A 311 10.65 -14.16 -4.13
N ALA A 312 11.79 -13.95 -4.78
CA ALA A 312 12.86 -14.94 -4.87
C ALA A 312 13.88 -14.83 -3.72
N LEU A 313 14.20 -15.98 -3.11
CA LEU A 313 15.23 -16.09 -2.08
C LEU A 313 16.61 -15.65 -2.60
N GLY A 314 17.27 -14.77 -1.85
CA GLY A 314 18.60 -14.25 -2.18
C GLY A 314 18.59 -13.08 -3.16
N CYS A 315 17.43 -12.71 -3.71
CA CYS A 315 17.24 -11.52 -4.54
C CYS A 315 16.37 -10.49 -3.82
N ASP A 316 15.11 -10.83 -3.56
CA ASP A 316 14.13 -9.92 -2.96
C ASP A 316 14.16 -9.96 -1.43
N CYS A 317 14.43 -11.14 -0.87
CA CYS A 317 14.59 -11.37 0.56
C CYS A 317 15.89 -12.12 0.88
N LEU A 318 16.64 -11.64 1.87
CA LEU A 318 17.95 -12.16 2.26
C LEU A 318 17.96 -12.63 3.72
N GLY A 319 18.53 -13.80 3.98
CA GLY A 319 18.61 -14.40 5.32
C GLY A 319 17.88 -15.74 5.37
N VAL A 320 17.28 -16.06 6.52
CA VAL A 320 16.44 -17.25 6.69
C VAL A 320 14.98 -16.84 6.59
N ILE A 321 14.37 -17.17 5.44
CA ILE A 321 13.06 -16.64 5.04
C ILE A 321 11.97 -17.70 5.19
N HIS A 322 10.84 -17.29 5.75
CA HIS A 322 9.57 -18.00 5.63
C HIS A 322 8.69 -17.30 4.59
N TYR A 323 8.10 -18.07 3.68
CA TYR A 323 7.22 -17.54 2.63
C TYR A 323 5.79 -18.02 2.83
N PHE A 324 4.84 -17.12 2.63
CA PHE A 324 3.43 -17.46 2.47
C PHE A 324 3.06 -17.37 0.99
N ASP A 325 2.33 -18.38 0.51
CA ASP A 325 1.70 -18.34 -0.81
C ASP A 325 0.35 -17.61 -0.71
N GLY A 326 -0.03 -16.92 -1.77
CA GLY A 326 -1.35 -16.28 -1.90
C GLY A 326 -2.19 -16.93 -2.99
N PHE A 327 -3.51 -16.81 -2.87
CA PHE A 327 -4.44 -17.17 -3.92
C PHE A 327 -5.37 -16.00 -4.22
N VAL A 328 -5.51 -15.68 -5.50
CA VAL A 328 -6.45 -14.69 -6.04
C VAL A 328 -7.27 -15.32 -7.16
N ALA A 329 -8.30 -14.65 -7.63
CA ALA A 329 -9.06 -15.09 -8.80
C ALA A 329 -8.55 -14.40 -10.08
N ASP A 330 -8.53 -15.14 -11.20
CA ASP A 330 -8.46 -14.54 -12.53
C ASP A 330 -9.80 -13.85 -12.90
N ASP A 331 -9.84 -13.21 -14.06
CA ASP A 331 -11.04 -12.51 -14.56
C ASP A 331 -12.25 -13.45 -14.75
N HIS A 332 -12.03 -14.76 -14.83
CA HIS A 332 -13.07 -15.78 -14.96
C HIS A 332 -13.40 -16.50 -13.64
N GLY A 333 -12.85 -16.02 -12.51
CA GLY A 333 -13.06 -16.59 -11.19
C GLY A 333 -12.24 -17.85 -10.88
N HIS A 334 -11.31 -18.27 -11.74
CA HIS A 334 -10.45 -19.43 -11.45
C HIS A 334 -9.35 -19.05 -10.45
N PRO A 335 -8.95 -19.98 -9.57
CA PRO A 335 -7.86 -19.73 -8.64
C PRO A 335 -6.52 -19.57 -9.36
N VAL A 336 -5.81 -18.49 -9.04
CA VAL A 336 -4.42 -18.23 -9.40
C VAL A 336 -3.58 -18.24 -8.14
N LYS A 337 -2.58 -19.11 -8.12
CA LYS A 337 -1.58 -19.15 -7.04
C LYS A 337 -0.47 -18.13 -7.35
N ILE A 338 -0.17 -17.26 -6.40
CA ILE A 338 1.03 -16.44 -6.40
C ILE A 338 1.98 -17.06 -5.37
N PRO A 339 3.00 -17.81 -5.81
CA PRO A 339 3.93 -18.44 -4.88
C PRO A 339 4.80 -17.37 -4.20
N GLN A 340 5.16 -17.59 -2.93
CA GLN A 340 6.12 -16.74 -2.22
C GLN A 340 5.72 -15.25 -2.23
N VAL A 341 4.42 -14.97 -2.10
CA VAL A 341 3.88 -13.61 -2.25
C VAL A 341 4.16 -12.74 -1.04
N VAL A 342 4.18 -13.32 0.16
CA VAL A 342 4.63 -12.64 1.38
C VAL A 342 5.91 -13.29 1.87
N CYS A 343 6.89 -12.45 2.15
CA CYS A 343 8.15 -12.82 2.76
C CYS A 343 8.16 -12.42 4.24
N MET A 344 8.65 -13.31 5.10
CA MET A 344 8.83 -13.05 6.51
C MET A 344 10.18 -13.53 7.01
N HIS A 345 10.89 -12.68 7.73
CA HIS A 345 12.20 -13.00 8.33
C HIS A 345 12.51 -12.04 9.46
N GLU A 346 13.55 -12.33 10.24
CA GLU A 346 14.04 -11.42 11.27
C GLU A 346 15.42 -10.88 10.92
N GLU A 347 15.65 -9.60 11.23
CA GLU A 347 16.89 -8.88 10.96
C GLU A 347 17.48 -8.34 12.25
N ASP A 348 18.82 -8.30 12.32
CA ASP A 348 19.50 -7.46 13.30
C ASP A 348 19.20 -5.98 13.02
N TYR A 349 18.98 -5.20 14.09
CA TYR A 349 18.72 -3.76 13.99
C TYR A 349 19.61 -2.96 14.93
N GLY A 350 20.89 -3.32 15.03
CA GLY A 350 21.87 -2.57 15.79
C GLY A 350 21.63 -2.61 17.31
N ILE A 351 21.75 -1.47 17.99
CA ILE A 351 21.63 -1.35 19.45
C ILE A 351 20.17 -1.13 19.84
N LEU A 352 19.66 -1.94 20.77
CA LEU A 352 18.35 -1.75 21.40
C LEU A 352 18.42 -0.76 22.55
N TRP A 353 19.31 -1.03 23.52
CA TRP A 353 19.65 -0.11 24.58
C TRP A 353 21.09 -0.32 25.05
N LYS A 354 21.72 0.74 25.56
CA LYS A 354 23.09 0.73 26.09
C LYS A 354 23.24 1.74 27.23
N HIS A 355 23.93 1.34 28.29
CA HIS A 355 24.36 2.25 29.34
C HIS A 355 25.78 1.92 29.80
N THR A 356 26.49 2.93 30.29
CA THR A 356 27.77 2.77 30.99
C THR A 356 27.70 3.52 32.30
N ASP A 357 27.72 2.79 33.41
CA ASP A 357 27.67 3.34 34.76
C ASP A 357 28.91 4.20 35.03
N LEU A 358 28.82 5.12 36.00
CA LEU A 358 29.95 5.97 36.42
C LEU A 358 31.18 5.17 36.86
N GLN A 359 31.00 3.92 37.29
CA GLN A 359 32.08 3.00 37.65
C GLN A 359 32.72 2.31 36.44
N GLY A 360 32.25 2.57 35.22
CA GLY A 360 32.77 2.03 33.96
C GLY A 360 32.11 0.73 33.49
N LYS A 361 31.21 0.13 34.27
CA LYS A 361 30.47 -1.08 33.86
C LYS A 361 29.53 -0.74 32.70
N SER A 362 29.62 -1.47 31.60
CA SER A 362 28.78 -1.27 30.42
C SER A 362 27.78 -2.40 30.23
N GLU A 363 26.53 -2.06 29.94
CA GLU A 363 25.50 -3.00 29.51
C GLU A 363 24.99 -2.63 28.13
N VAL A 364 24.80 -3.63 27.27
CA VAL A 364 24.34 -3.47 25.88
C VAL A 364 23.36 -4.59 25.55
N ARG A 365 22.27 -4.26 24.85
CA ARG A 365 21.41 -5.21 24.16
C ARG A 365 21.30 -4.86 22.69
N ARG A 366 21.27 -5.87 21.84
CA ARG A 366 21.07 -5.70 20.40
C ARG A 366 19.58 -5.72 20.09
N SER A 367 19.18 -4.93 19.10
CA SER A 367 17.83 -4.93 18.60
C SER A 367 17.68 -5.95 17.49
N ARG A 368 16.46 -6.44 17.34
CA ARG A 368 16.01 -7.24 16.20
C ARG A 368 14.65 -6.73 15.78
N ARG A 369 14.32 -6.95 14.52
CA ARG A 369 12.97 -6.74 14.02
C ARG A 369 12.51 -7.93 13.19
N LEU A 370 11.25 -8.31 13.34
CA LEU A 370 10.58 -9.19 12.39
C LEU A 370 10.06 -8.35 11.24
N VAL A 371 10.32 -8.78 10.01
CA VAL A 371 9.89 -8.17 8.76
C VAL A 371 8.78 -9.04 8.17
N VAL A 372 7.65 -8.44 7.79
CA VAL A 372 6.60 -9.07 6.99
C VAL A 372 6.31 -8.17 5.79
N SER A 373 6.52 -8.65 4.58
CA SER A 373 6.43 -7.80 3.38
C SER A 373 5.91 -8.51 2.14
N TYR A 374 5.41 -7.71 1.21
CA TYR A 374 5.12 -8.12 -0.18
C TYR A 374 5.47 -6.99 -1.16
N PHE A 375 5.63 -7.33 -2.44
CA PHE A 375 5.76 -6.36 -3.54
C PHE A 375 4.61 -6.49 -4.54
N SER A 376 4.26 -5.37 -5.19
CA SER A 376 3.28 -5.28 -6.28
C SER A 376 3.82 -4.42 -7.41
N THR A 377 3.57 -4.83 -8.66
CA THR A 377 3.93 -4.07 -9.86
C THR A 377 2.67 -3.55 -10.55
N ILE A 378 2.49 -2.24 -10.62
CA ILE A 378 1.35 -1.59 -11.29
C ILE A 378 1.87 -0.77 -12.46
N GLY A 379 1.71 -1.29 -13.67
CA GLY A 379 2.21 -0.66 -14.88
C GLY A 379 3.72 -0.45 -14.83
N ASN A 380 4.14 0.79 -14.60
CA ASN A 380 5.54 1.20 -14.56
C ASN A 380 6.15 1.20 -13.15
N TYR A 381 5.35 1.19 -12.08
CA TYR A 381 5.84 1.28 -10.70
C TYR A 381 5.87 -0.07 -9.98
N ASP A 382 6.79 -0.19 -9.03
CA ASP A 382 6.92 -1.30 -8.11
C ASP A 382 6.86 -0.78 -6.67
N TYR A 383 5.97 -1.36 -5.86
CA TYR A 383 5.74 -0.97 -4.48
C TYR A 383 5.98 -2.14 -3.53
N GLY A 384 6.88 -1.95 -2.57
CA GLY A 384 7.08 -2.87 -1.46
C GLY A 384 6.42 -2.36 -0.19
N PHE A 385 5.56 -3.16 0.44
CA PHE A 385 4.92 -2.80 1.71
C PHE A 385 5.49 -3.65 2.84
N PHE A 386 6.20 -3.02 3.76
CA PHE A 386 6.93 -3.67 4.84
C PHE A 386 6.32 -3.31 6.20
N TRP A 387 5.97 -4.33 6.96
CA TRP A 387 5.61 -4.23 8.36
C TRP A 387 6.75 -4.77 9.22
N TYR A 388 7.15 -3.99 10.21
CA TYR A 388 8.22 -4.33 11.13
C TYR A 388 7.71 -4.39 12.56
N PHE A 389 8.06 -5.46 13.28
CA PHE A 389 7.80 -5.63 14.71
C PHE A 389 9.12 -5.63 15.46
N TYR A 390 9.24 -4.83 16.52
CA TYR A 390 10.47 -4.66 17.28
C TYR A 390 10.35 -5.28 18.68
N LEU A 391 11.50 -5.63 19.26
CA LEU A 391 11.61 -6.15 20.63
C LEU A 391 11.12 -5.17 21.71
N ASP A 392 11.08 -3.86 21.40
CA ASP A 392 10.60 -2.83 22.33
C ASP A 392 9.07 -2.60 22.27
N GLY A 393 8.35 -3.41 21.47
CA GLY A 393 6.91 -3.27 21.26
C GLY A 393 6.54 -2.27 20.15
N THR A 394 7.50 -1.66 19.46
CA THR A 394 7.24 -0.79 18.30
C THR A 394 6.75 -1.59 17.08
N ILE A 395 5.78 -1.03 16.37
CA ILE A 395 5.40 -1.40 15.00
C ILE A 395 5.86 -0.29 14.05
N GLN A 396 6.50 -0.62 12.94
CA GLN A 396 6.82 0.34 11.87
C GLN A 396 6.25 -0.14 10.55
N VAL A 397 5.77 0.80 9.75
CA VAL A 397 5.37 0.57 8.36
C VAL A 397 6.29 1.34 7.45
N GLU A 398 6.70 0.71 6.35
CA GLU A 398 7.50 1.33 5.30
C GLU A 398 6.99 0.90 3.92
N ALA A 399 6.58 1.87 3.11
CA ALA A 399 6.36 1.72 1.68
C ALA A 399 7.64 2.10 0.94
N LYS A 400 8.07 1.21 0.05
CA LYS A 400 9.23 1.35 -0.83
C LYS A 400 8.74 1.54 -2.26
N ALA A 401 8.90 2.72 -2.83
CA ALA A 401 8.58 2.99 -4.22
C ALA A 401 9.84 2.84 -5.08
N THR A 402 9.76 2.03 -6.13
CA THR A 402 10.80 1.82 -7.15
C THR A 402 10.14 1.59 -8.51
N GLY A 403 10.87 1.07 -9.49
CA GLY A 403 10.37 0.84 -10.84
C GLY A 403 10.76 1.99 -11.77
N ILE A 404 9.96 2.25 -12.79
CA ILE A 404 10.27 3.20 -13.86
C ILE A 404 9.34 4.39 -13.72
N VAL A 405 9.87 5.62 -13.74
CA VAL A 405 9.02 6.82 -13.70
C VAL A 405 8.13 6.90 -14.96
N PHE A 406 6.89 7.34 -14.80
CA PHE A 406 5.96 7.44 -15.94
C PHE A 406 6.34 8.61 -16.86
N ALA A 407 7.19 8.32 -17.84
CA ALA A 407 7.83 9.30 -18.71
C ALA A 407 6.90 9.82 -19.83
N GLY A 408 7.16 11.06 -20.23
CA GLY A 408 6.64 11.73 -21.43
C GLY A 408 7.76 12.24 -22.32
N ALA A 409 7.39 12.86 -23.44
CA ALA A 409 8.34 13.42 -24.40
C ALA A 409 8.26 14.95 -24.45
N GLY A 410 9.38 15.58 -24.81
CA GLY A 410 9.46 17.01 -25.09
C GLY A 410 10.66 17.32 -25.96
N HIS A 411 10.85 18.59 -26.30
CA HIS A 411 12.06 19.00 -27.01
C HIS A 411 13.24 19.04 -26.04
N PRO A 412 14.39 18.39 -26.35
CA PRO A 412 15.52 18.40 -25.43
C PRO A 412 15.99 19.81 -25.05
N GLY A 413 16.22 20.04 -23.76
CA GLY A 413 16.58 21.34 -23.20
C GLY A 413 15.41 22.32 -22.99
N GLU A 414 14.18 21.93 -23.32
CA GLU A 414 13.00 22.73 -23.02
C GLU A 414 12.73 22.79 -21.51
N ALA A 415 12.35 23.96 -21.01
CA ALA A 415 11.94 24.11 -19.63
C ALA A 415 10.45 23.75 -19.49
N ASN A 416 10.15 22.83 -18.58
CA ASN A 416 8.78 22.51 -18.20
C ASN A 416 8.65 22.56 -16.67
N PRO A 417 7.81 23.45 -16.10
CA PRO A 417 7.67 23.59 -14.65
C PRO A 417 6.94 22.42 -13.98
N HIS A 418 6.29 21.56 -14.77
CA HIS A 418 5.52 20.41 -14.30
C HIS A 418 6.22 19.07 -14.55
N ALA A 419 7.25 19.04 -15.40
CA ALA A 419 7.99 17.83 -15.72
C ALA A 419 9.47 18.18 -15.94
N PRO A 420 10.38 17.83 -15.03
CA PRO A 420 11.81 17.92 -15.32
C PRO A 420 12.21 17.00 -16.49
N GLU A 421 13.12 17.48 -17.33
CA GLU A 421 13.85 16.64 -18.28
C GLU A 421 14.86 15.77 -17.53
N ILE A 422 14.70 14.45 -17.60
CA ILE A 422 15.54 13.47 -16.86
C ILE A 422 16.52 12.73 -17.79
N ALA A 423 16.24 12.72 -19.09
CA ALA A 423 17.16 12.31 -20.15
C ALA A 423 16.81 13.12 -21.41
N PRO A 424 17.69 13.24 -22.42
CA PRO A 424 17.41 14.04 -23.62
C PRO A 424 16.06 13.71 -24.28
N GLY A 425 15.11 14.63 -24.17
CA GLY A 425 13.74 14.50 -24.68
C GLY A 425 12.77 13.71 -23.79
N VAL A 426 13.23 13.09 -22.70
CA VAL A 426 12.42 12.36 -21.72
C VAL A 426 12.08 13.28 -20.56
N PHE A 427 10.78 13.57 -20.39
CA PHE A 427 10.25 14.45 -19.35
C PHE A 427 9.38 13.64 -18.39
N ALA A 428 9.68 13.67 -17.10
CA ALA A 428 8.90 12.94 -16.10
C ALA A 428 8.08 13.93 -15.25
N PRO A 429 6.74 13.91 -15.31
CA PRO A 429 5.94 14.87 -14.57
C PRO A 429 6.07 14.66 -13.06
N VAL A 430 5.98 15.76 -12.31
CA VAL A 430 5.86 15.72 -10.86
C VAL A 430 4.57 15.00 -10.48
N HIS A 431 4.63 14.20 -9.42
CA HIS A 431 3.48 13.41 -8.95
C HIS A 431 3.64 13.11 -7.46
N GLN A 432 2.59 12.62 -6.82
CA GLN A 432 2.65 12.13 -5.44
C GLN A 432 2.39 10.64 -5.41
N HIS A 433 2.89 9.93 -4.39
CA HIS A 433 2.44 8.58 -4.05
C HIS A 433 1.86 8.67 -2.65
N LEU A 434 0.53 8.69 -2.51
CA LEU A 434 -0.12 8.89 -1.21
C LEU A 434 -0.82 7.60 -0.80
N PHE A 435 -0.22 6.90 0.15
CA PHE A 435 -0.72 5.65 0.73
C PHE A 435 -1.64 5.96 1.91
N CYS A 436 -2.62 5.10 2.15
CA CYS A 436 -3.45 5.15 3.35
C CYS A 436 -3.38 3.81 4.09
N ALA A 437 -2.84 3.80 5.31
CA ALA A 437 -2.89 2.65 6.19
C ALA A 437 -4.17 2.66 7.02
N ARG A 438 -4.90 1.54 7.04
CA ARG A 438 -6.05 1.29 7.93
C ARG A 438 -5.56 0.52 9.14
N LEU A 439 -5.68 1.11 10.32
CA LEU A 439 -5.28 0.56 11.60
C LEU A 439 -6.52 0.46 12.50
N ASP A 440 -7.06 -0.73 12.58
CA ASP A 440 -8.16 -1.08 13.47
C ASP A 440 -7.56 -1.35 14.85
N VAL A 441 -7.61 -0.34 15.74
CA VAL A 441 -6.86 -0.34 16.99
C VAL A 441 -7.62 -1.09 18.08
N ALA A 442 -6.87 -1.81 18.91
CA ALA A 442 -7.45 -2.59 20.01
C ALA A 442 -6.55 -2.52 21.25
N ILE A 443 -6.23 -1.30 21.71
CA ILE A 443 -5.25 -1.10 22.80
C ILE A 443 -5.84 -1.61 24.12
N ASP A 444 -5.37 -2.79 24.56
CA ASP A 444 -5.92 -3.55 25.70
C ASP A 444 -7.42 -3.92 25.57
N GLY A 445 -8.00 -3.77 24.39
CA GLY A 445 -9.42 -3.94 24.12
C GLY A 445 -9.91 -2.96 23.06
N GLU A 446 -11.18 -3.09 22.68
CA GLU A 446 -11.80 -2.26 21.64
C GLU A 446 -12.37 -0.94 22.20
N ASP A 447 -12.42 -0.75 23.52
CA ASP A 447 -12.86 0.52 24.13
C ASP A 447 -11.67 1.49 24.21
N ASN A 448 -11.51 2.33 23.18
CA ASN A 448 -10.38 3.23 23.06
C ASN A 448 -10.81 4.71 22.98
N VAL A 449 -9.88 5.60 23.29
CA VAL A 449 -10.03 7.06 23.09
C VAL A 449 -8.84 7.60 22.31
N LEU A 450 -9.07 8.62 21.48
CA LEU A 450 -8.05 9.20 20.62
C LEU A 450 -7.66 10.62 21.08
N HIS A 451 -6.35 10.88 21.16
CA HIS A 451 -5.80 12.16 21.57
C HIS A 451 -4.76 12.67 20.56
N GLU A 452 -4.75 13.99 20.31
CA GLU A 452 -3.65 14.69 19.67
C GLU A 452 -2.68 15.22 20.73
N VAL A 453 -1.40 14.91 20.60
CA VAL A 453 -0.34 15.33 21.54
C VAL A 453 0.67 16.22 20.83
N ASP A 454 0.78 17.47 21.29
CA ASP A 454 1.71 18.48 20.78
C ASP A 454 2.69 18.93 21.87
N VAL A 455 3.95 19.15 21.48
CA VAL A 455 4.96 19.84 22.31
C VAL A 455 4.78 21.36 22.17
N VAL A 456 4.81 22.07 23.29
CA VAL A 456 4.54 23.51 23.36
C VAL A 456 5.58 24.23 24.22
N GLY A 457 6.20 25.28 23.68
CA GLY A 457 7.07 26.16 24.47
C GLY A 457 6.26 27.00 25.46
N ILE A 458 6.77 27.18 26.68
CA ILE A 458 6.13 28.04 27.70
C ILE A 458 6.69 29.46 27.55
N PRO A 459 5.86 30.50 27.35
CA PRO A 459 6.36 31.88 27.24
C PRO A 459 7.13 32.34 28.48
N ILE A 460 8.08 33.28 28.32
CA ILE A 460 8.77 33.90 29.45
C ILE A 460 7.74 34.58 30.37
N GLY A 461 7.85 34.30 31.67
CA GLY A 461 6.97 34.86 32.69
C GLY A 461 7.22 34.24 34.06
N GLU A 462 6.32 34.46 35.02
CA GLU A 462 6.47 33.96 36.40
C GLU A 462 6.71 32.44 36.47
N LYS A 463 6.04 31.66 35.61
CA LYS A 463 6.17 30.19 35.55
C LYS A 463 7.35 29.70 34.69
N ASN A 464 8.02 30.59 33.96
CA ASN A 464 9.20 30.28 33.14
C ASN A 464 10.11 31.52 33.08
N PRO A 465 10.71 31.96 34.20
CA PRO A 465 11.40 33.25 34.29
C PRO A 465 12.64 33.34 33.39
N TYR A 466 13.17 32.21 32.96
CA TYR A 466 14.36 32.12 32.12
C TYR A 466 14.06 31.67 30.68
N GLY A 467 12.79 31.45 30.32
CA GLY A 467 12.38 31.17 28.94
C GLY A 467 12.78 29.80 28.38
N ASN A 468 13.33 28.91 29.20
CA ASN A 468 13.85 27.61 28.74
C ASN A 468 12.81 26.48 28.76
N ALA A 469 11.71 26.65 29.51
CA ALA A 469 10.74 25.58 29.71
C ALA A 469 9.81 25.35 28.50
N PHE A 470 9.46 24.08 28.29
CA PHE A 470 8.43 23.61 27.37
C PHE A 470 7.61 22.52 28.07
N THR A 471 6.46 22.20 27.49
CA THR A 471 5.52 21.19 27.99
C THR A 471 4.85 20.48 26.81
N TRP A 472 3.81 19.71 27.08
CA TRP A 472 2.96 19.11 26.05
C TRP A 472 1.50 19.43 26.34
N THR A 473 0.69 19.40 25.29
CA THR A 473 -0.77 19.42 25.38
C THR A 473 -1.32 18.09 24.91
N SER A 474 -2.47 17.69 25.44
CA SER A 474 -3.21 16.52 25.01
C SER A 474 -4.64 16.96 24.74
N THR A 475 -5.05 16.89 23.49
CA THR A 475 -6.37 17.31 23.02
C THR A 475 -7.17 16.07 22.66
N PRO A 476 -8.26 15.74 23.37
CA PRO A 476 -9.11 14.62 22.99
C PRO A 476 -9.77 14.92 21.64
N LEU A 477 -9.85 13.91 20.78
CA LEU A 477 -10.55 13.93 19.50
C LEU A 477 -11.78 13.03 19.65
N LYS A 478 -12.92 13.63 19.99
CA LYS A 478 -14.09 12.89 20.47
C LYS A 478 -15.07 12.50 19.38
N SER A 479 -14.89 13.02 18.16
CA SER A 479 -15.75 12.71 17.03
C SER A 479 -14.95 12.58 15.75
N GLU A 480 -15.55 11.96 14.74
CA GLU A 480 -14.91 11.75 13.44
C GLU A 480 -14.49 13.06 12.77
N GLN A 481 -15.26 14.14 12.92
CA GLN A 481 -14.92 15.45 12.37
C GLN A 481 -13.75 16.09 13.12
N GLU A 482 -13.65 15.90 14.44
CA GLU A 482 -12.50 16.37 15.23
C GLU A 482 -11.22 15.58 14.87
N ALA A 483 -11.37 14.30 14.50
CA ALA A 483 -10.28 13.36 14.21
C ALA A 483 -9.68 13.47 12.80
N GLN A 484 -9.94 14.56 12.07
CA GLN A 484 -9.36 14.85 10.75
C GLN A 484 -8.14 15.77 10.86
N ARG A 485 -6.95 15.19 11.05
CA ARG A 485 -5.76 15.93 11.51
C ARG A 485 -4.66 16.02 10.46
N LEU A 486 -3.95 17.14 10.50
CA LEU A 486 -2.67 17.30 9.83
C LEU A 486 -1.54 17.07 10.84
N ALA A 487 -0.48 16.42 10.37
CA ALA A 487 0.79 16.36 11.09
C ALA A 487 1.36 17.77 11.27
N ALA A 488 2.04 17.99 12.39
CA ALA A 488 2.73 19.25 12.67
C ALA A 488 4.14 18.95 13.19
N PRO A 489 5.12 18.68 12.30
CA PRO A 489 6.48 18.32 12.69
C PRO A 489 7.14 19.36 13.61
N ALA A 490 6.84 20.64 13.40
CA ALA A 490 7.35 21.74 14.25
C ALA A 490 6.85 21.67 15.71
N ALA A 491 5.69 21.05 15.94
CA ALA A 491 5.13 20.80 17.26
C ALA A 491 5.43 19.38 17.78
N GLY A 492 6.17 18.56 17.02
CA GLY A 492 6.38 17.15 17.34
C GLY A 492 5.07 16.36 17.48
N ARG A 493 4.03 16.73 16.71
CA ARG A 493 2.69 16.18 16.83
C ARG A 493 2.67 14.67 16.67
N THR A 494 1.97 14.01 17.60
CA THR A 494 1.66 12.58 17.56
C THR A 494 0.20 12.36 17.90
N TRP A 495 -0.33 11.19 17.55
CA TRP A 495 -1.69 10.80 17.93
C TRP A 495 -1.64 9.57 18.83
N GLU A 496 -2.25 9.68 20.00
CA GLU A 496 -2.22 8.67 21.05
C GLU A 496 -3.58 8.01 21.15
N VAL A 497 -3.61 6.68 21.00
CA VAL A 497 -4.78 5.86 21.30
C VAL A 497 -4.59 5.28 22.69
N GLN A 498 -5.54 5.55 23.58
CA GLN A 498 -5.51 5.09 24.96
C GLN A 498 -6.62 4.06 25.21
N SER A 499 -6.36 3.08 26.08
CA SER A 499 -7.41 2.24 26.65
C SER A 499 -8.34 3.08 27.52
N ALA A 500 -9.65 2.90 27.39
CA ALA A 500 -10.62 3.60 28.24
C ALA A 500 -10.72 3.00 29.65
N HIS A 501 -10.31 1.73 29.84
CA HIS A 501 -10.46 1.02 31.10
C HIS A 501 -9.15 0.65 31.79
N ARG A 502 -8.05 0.42 31.05
CA ARG A 502 -6.79 -0.07 31.63
C ARG A 502 -5.83 1.07 31.92
N THR A 503 -5.21 1.01 33.10
CA THR A 503 -4.15 1.93 33.51
C THR A 503 -2.87 1.19 33.85
N ASN A 504 -1.73 1.80 33.55
CA ASN A 504 -0.41 1.32 33.96
C ASN A 504 -0.11 1.60 35.45
N HIS A 505 1.04 1.13 35.94
CA HIS A 505 1.46 1.25 37.34
C HIS A 505 1.60 2.69 37.87
N VAL A 506 1.69 3.71 37.00
CA VAL A 506 1.70 5.13 37.41
C VAL A 506 0.30 5.78 37.36
N GLY A 507 -0.75 4.99 37.15
CA GLY A 507 -2.14 5.45 37.13
C GLY A 507 -2.50 6.26 35.88
N LYS A 508 -1.82 6.02 34.76
CA LYS A 508 -2.17 6.61 33.44
C LYS A 508 -2.76 5.53 32.53
N PRO A 509 -3.71 5.89 31.63
CA PRO A 509 -4.18 4.96 30.62
C PRO A 509 -3.03 4.30 29.86
N THR A 510 -3.15 3.01 29.57
CA THR A 510 -2.23 2.33 28.65
C THR A 510 -2.48 2.84 27.23
N ALA A 511 -1.41 3.00 26.44
CA ALA A 511 -1.55 3.67 25.15
C ALA A 511 -0.51 3.23 24.13
N TYR A 512 -0.85 3.41 22.85
CA TYR A 512 0.10 3.44 21.74
C TYR A 512 0.02 4.80 21.03
N ARG A 513 1.15 5.26 20.49
CA ARG A 513 1.27 6.53 19.77
C ARG A 513 1.69 6.33 18.33
N LEU A 514 0.95 6.93 17.41
CA LEU A 514 1.30 7.06 16.00
C LEU A 514 2.24 8.27 15.80
N TYR A 515 3.39 8.00 15.21
CA TYR A 515 4.40 8.96 14.82
C TYR A 515 4.42 9.09 13.29
N PRO A 516 3.86 10.18 12.72
CA PRO A 516 3.85 10.38 11.29
C PRO A 516 5.23 10.79 10.75
N GLN A 517 5.49 10.48 9.48
CA GLN A 517 6.53 11.16 8.71
C GLN A 517 5.94 12.43 8.08
N GLY A 518 6.62 13.58 8.26
CA GLY A 518 6.09 14.92 8.00
C GLY A 518 5.98 15.37 6.54
N GLY A 519 5.61 14.50 5.60
CA GLY A 519 5.48 14.82 4.18
C GLY A 519 4.20 15.64 3.83
N PRO A 520 4.11 16.25 2.64
CA PRO A 520 2.89 16.90 2.17
C PRO A 520 1.72 15.90 2.01
N THR A 521 0.49 16.35 2.27
CA THR A 521 -0.74 15.66 1.83
C THR A 521 -1.02 15.97 0.35
N LEU A 522 -2.18 15.57 -0.16
CA LEU A 522 -2.62 15.87 -1.53
C LEU A 522 -2.49 17.36 -1.86
N MET A 523 -1.67 17.66 -2.89
CA MET A 523 -1.37 19.02 -3.33
C MET A 523 -2.39 19.57 -4.34
N ALA A 524 -3.22 18.70 -4.91
CA ALA A 524 -4.28 19.09 -5.82
C ALA A 524 -5.29 20.03 -5.13
N GLN A 525 -5.75 21.03 -5.87
CA GLN A 525 -6.65 22.06 -5.32
C GLN A 525 -7.98 21.46 -4.87
N PRO A 526 -8.63 22.01 -3.82
CA PRO A 526 -9.89 21.51 -3.28
C PRO A 526 -11.01 21.34 -4.31
N GLU A 527 -11.05 22.19 -5.34
CA GLU A 527 -12.07 22.18 -6.40
C GLU A 527 -11.77 21.15 -7.51
N SER A 528 -10.62 20.48 -7.47
CA SER A 528 -10.24 19.49 -8.47
C SER A 528 -10.99 18.17 -8.29
N THR A 529 -11.23 17.48 -9.40
CA THR A 529 -11.87 16.15 -9.42
C THR A 529 -11.10 15.13 -8.58
N VAL A 530 -9.76 15.11 -8.71
CA VAL A 530 -8.91 14.20 -7.93
C VAL A 530 -9.02 14.48 -6.43
N HIS A 531 -9.19 15.73 -6.00
CA HIS A 531 -9.43 16.06 -4.58
C HIS A 531 -10.76 15.48 -4.09
N GLY A 532 -11.82 15.57 -4.90
CA GLY A 532 -13.11 14.95 -4.58
C GLY A 532 -13.05 13.42 -4.51
N ARG A 533 -12.25 12.78 -5.36
CA ARG A 533 -12.07 11.31 -5.38
C ARG A 533 -11.13 10.80 -4.29
N ALA A 534 -10.07 11.55 -4.00
CA ALA A 534 -9.02 11.20 -3.03
C ALA A 534 -9.07 12.10 -1.78
N THR A 535 -10.27 12.45 -1.30
CA THR A 535 -10.39 13.33 -0.12
C THR A 535 -9.68 12.72 1.10
N PHE A 536 -9.61 11.39 1.21
CA PHE A 536 -8.83 10.70 2.23
C PHE A 536 -7.37 11.22 2.30
N ALA A 537 -6.76 11.52 1.15
CA ALA A 537 -5.37 11.92 1.05
C ALA A 537 -5.09 13.39 1.47
N THR A 538 -6.11 14.13 1.89
CA THR A 538 -6.01 15.57 2.23
C THR A 538 -5.60 15.85 3.67
N LYS A 539 -5.67 14.82 4.53
CA LYS A 539 -5.28 14.83 5.94
C LYS A 539 -4.27 13.72 6.19
N HIS A 540 -3.43 13.87 7.21
CA HIS A 540 -2.51 12.81 7.63
C HIS A 540 -3.18 11.77 8.51
N LEU A 541 -4.21 12.15 9.26
CA LEU A 541 -4.98 11.23 10.08
C LEU A 541 -6.48 11.46 9.88
N TRP A 542 -7.22 10.36 9.81
CA TRP A 542 -8.65 10.29 10.10
C TRP A 542 -8.88 9.27 11.21
N GLY A 543 -9.86 9.53 12.07
CA GLY A 543 -10.40 8.55 13.02
C GLY A 543 -11.87 8.32 12.71
N THR A 544 -12.28 7.06 12.63
CA THR A 544 -13.68 6.66 12.46
C THR A 544 -14.09 5.69 13.56
N ALA A 545 -15.38 5.66 13.90
CA ALA A 545 -15.92 4.53 14.63
C ALA A 545 -15.88 3.30 13.72
N PHE A 546 -15.64 2.11 14.28
CA PHE A 546 -15.59 0.89 13.49
C PHE A 546 -16.96 0.59 12.84
N ASP A 547 -16.92 0.23 11.56
CA ASP A 547 -18.01 -0.39 10.82
C ASP A 547 -17.42 -1.45 9.88
N ALA A 548 -18.03 -2.63 9.82
CA ALA A 548 -17.54 -3.76 9.04
C ALA A 548 -17.58 -3.52 7.52
N ALA A 549 -18.43 -2.61 7.04
CA ALA A 549 -18.52 -2.21 5.64
C ALA A 549 -17.48 -1.14 5.26
N GLU A 550 -16.87 -0.45 6.23
CA GLU A 550 -15.92 0.64 6.00
C GLU A 550 -14.48 0.11 5.86
N ARG A 551 -14.13 -0.32 4.64
CA ARG A 551 -12.84 -0.99 4.36
C ARG A 551 -11.85 -0.16 3.56
N PHE A 552 -12.32 0.58 2.55
CA PHE A 552 -11.45 1.28 1.59
C PHE A 552 -11.66 2.79 1.63
N PRO A 553 -10.61 3.59 1.90
CA PRO A 553 -10.76 5.02 2.22
C PRO A 553 -11.24 5.89 1.04
N ALA A 554 -11.15 5.38 -0.19
CA ALA A 554 -11.70 5.98 -1.42
C ALA A 554 -13.06 5.38 -1.85
N GLY A 555 -13.63 4.48 -1.04
CA GLY A 555 -14.82 3.70 -1.37
C GLY A 555 -14.53 2.41 -2.16
N ASP A 556 -15.58 1.63 -2.42
CA ASP A 556 -15.46 0.33 -3.07
C ASP A 556 -15.07 0.43 -4.56
N TYR A 557 -15.54 1.50 -5.24
CA TYR A 557 -15.45 1.67 -6.69
C TYR A 557 -14.88 3.04 -7.11
N PRO A 558 -13.60 3.36 -6.83
CA PRO A 558 -13.02 4.66 -7.18
C PRO A 558 -12.81 4.88 -8.68
N ASN A 559 -12.81 3.80 -9.49
CA ASN A 559 -12.69 3.88 -10.94
C ASN A 559 -13.81 4.73 -11.55
N ALA A 560 -13.45 5.82 -12.22
CA ALA A 560 -14.39 6.77 -12.82
C ALA A 560 -15.51 7.29 -11.88
N HIS A 561 -15.29 7.24 -10.57
CA HIS A 561 -16.23 7.75 -9.56
C HIS A 561 -16.23 9.28 -9.53
N GLN A 562 -17.38 9.92 -9.32
CA GLN A 562 -17.47 11.40 -9.33
C GLN A 562 -16.80 12.10 -8.13
N GLY A 563 -16.55 11.33 -7.07
CA GLY A 563 -15.94 11.78 -5.82
C GLY A 563 -16.90 11.72 -4.63
N GLY A 564 -16.36 11.85 -3.42
CA GLY A 564 -17.12 11.88 -2.17
C GLY A 564 -17.40 10.53 -1.51
N ALA A 565 -16.93 9.41 -2.07
CA ALA A 565 -17.03 8.09 -1.42
C ALA A 565 -15.91 7.85 -0.40
N GLY A 566 -16.07 6.82 0.43
CA GLY A 566 -15.11 6.44 1.46
C GLY A 566 -15.13 7.38 2.66
N LEU A 567 -13.95 7.73 3.19
CA LEU A 567 -13.80 8.56 4.39
C LEU A 567 -14.65 9.83 4.43
N PRO A 568 -14.74 10.67 3.38
CA PRO A 568 -15.61 11.86 3.42
C PRO A 568 -17.10 11.52 3.59
N ALA A 569 -17.59 10.41 3.06
CA ALA A 569 -18.97 9.98 3.24
C ALA A 569 -19.22 9.44 4.65
N TRP A 570 -18.31 8.59 5.15
CA TRP A 570 -18.46 7.95 6.45
C TRP A 570 -18.39 8.95 7.60
N THR A 571 -17.39 9.84 7.57
CA THR A 571 -17.18 10.84 8.62
C THR A 571 -18.22 11.95 8.66
N ALA A 572 -19.07 12.06 7.62
CA ALA A 572 -20.21 12.98 7.64
C ALA A 572 -21.24 12.63 8.73
N ALA A 573 -21.25 11.38 9.21
CA ALA A 573 -22.07 10.95 10.34
C ALA A 573 -21.60 11.52 11.68
N ASP A 574 -20.34 11.96 11.77
CA ASP A 574 -19.70 12.53 12.96
C ASP A 574 -19.91 11.68 14.21
N ARG A 575 -19.66 10.37 14.09
CA ARG A 575 -19.86 9.40 15.17
C ARG A 575 -18.93 9.70 16.35
N ASP A 576 -19.35 9.26 17.53
CA ASP A 576 -18.58 9.37 18.77
C ASP A 576 -17.35 8.45 18.74
N LEU A 577 -16.23 8.94 19.27
CA LEU A 577 -14.95 8.23 19.41
C LEU A 577 -14.48 8.15 20.88
N ASP A 578 -15.31 8.56 21.85
CA ASP A 578 -14.96 8.56 23.28
C ASP A 578 -15.29 7.20 23.93
N GLY A 579 -14.33 6.28 23.94
CA GLY A 579 -14.47 4.98 24.60
C GLY A 579 -15.14 3.94 23.71
N THR A 580 -14.86 3.98 22.42
CA THR A 580 -15.47 3.14 21.38
C THR A 580 -14.40 2.38 20.60
N ASP A 581 -14.86 1.49 19.72
CA ASP A 581 -14.04 0.82 18.72
C ASP A 581 -13.64 1.81 17.62
N ILE A 582 -12.34 2.05 17.46
CA ILE A 582 -11.78 3.12 16.62
C ILE A 582 -10.94 2.52 15.49
N VAL A 583 -11.10 3.06 14.28
CA VAL A 583 -10.19 2.81 13.16
C VAL A 583 -9.43 4.09 12.84
N LEU A 584 -8.10 4.01 12.81
CA LEU A 584 -7.26 5.09 12.32
C LEU A 584 -6.94 4.88 10.84
N TRP A 585 -7.01 5.96 10.08
CA TRP A 585 -6.63 5.99 8.67
C TRP A 585 -5.48 6.97 8.52
N HIS A 586 -4.27 6.45 8.38
CA HIS A 586 -3.07 7.26 8.33
C HIS A 586 -2.55 7.40 6.90
N VAL A 587 -2.50 8.64 6.41
CA VAL A 587 -1.97 8.96 5.08
C VAL A 587 -0.53 9.41 5.17
N PHE A 588 0.30 8.81 4.33
CA PHE A 588 1.72 9.09 4.22
C PHE A 588 2.19 8.87 2.79
N GLY A 589 3.35 9.43 2.45
CA GLY A 589 3.98 9.18 1.16
C GLY A 589 4.76 10.37 0.61
N PRO A 590 5.59 10.16 -0.43
CA PRO A 590 6.43 11.20 -1.00
C PRO A 590 5.66 12.09 -1.98
N THR A 591 6.15 13.33 -2.11
CA THR A 591 5.90 14.18 -3.28
C THR A 591 7.14 14.11 -4.15
N HIS A 592 7.01 13.53 -5.34
CA HIS A 592 8.12 13.19 -6.20
C HIS A 592 8.33 14.25 -7.28
N VAL A 593 9.52 14.85 -7.25
CA VAL A 593 10.05 15.67 -8.36
C VAL A 593 11.15 14.84 -9.01
N PRO A 594 10.88 14.19 -10.15
CA PRO A 594 11.81 13.25 -10.76
C PRO A 594 13.16 13.89 -11.09
N ARG A 595 14.22 13.09 -10.96
CA ARG A 595 15.62 13.49 -11.19
C ARG A 595 16.26 12.58 -12.23
N PRO A 596 17.34 13.02 -12.91
CA PRO A 596 18.05 12.17 -13.88
C PRO A 596 18.48 10.80 -13.34
N GLU A 597 18.79 10.71 -12.04
CA GLU A 597 19.18 9.45 -11.42
C GLU A 597 18.02 8.48 -11.16
N ASP A 598 16.78 8.89 -11.41
CA ASP A 598 15.62 7.98 -11.42
C ASP A 598 15.45 7.27 -12.78
N TRP A 599 16.31 7.60 -13.75
CA TRP A 599 16.26 7.07 -15.11
C TRP A 599 17.45 6.16 -15.41
N PRO A 600 17.26 5.02 -16.13
CA PRO A 600 15.99 4.48 -16.64
C PRO A 600 15.19 3.62 -15.65
N ILE A 601 15.71 3.45 -14.44
CA ILE A 601 15.03 2.76 -13.34
C ILE A 601 15.35 3.48 -12.03
N MET A 602 14.33 3.70 -11.22
CA MET A 602 14.39 4.51 -10.02
C MET A 602 15.06 3.75 -8.87
N PRO A 603 15.97 4.37 -8.11
CA PRO A 603 16.38 3.82 -6.81
C PRO A 603 15.21 3.90 -5.82
N VAL A 604 15.18 3.01 -4.83
CA VAL A 604 14.07 2.99 -3.85
C VAL A 604 13.96 4.32 -3.09
N ASP A 605 12.77 4.90 -3.09
CA ASP A 605 12.35 5.95 -2.16
C ASP A 605 11.48 5.37 -1.03
N TYR A 606 11.58 5.93 0.16
CA TYR A 606 11.03 5.36 1.40
C TYR A 606 10.03 6.30 2.05
N SER A 607 8.89 5.76 2.46
CA SER A 607 7.89 6.50 3.25
C SER A 607 7.19 5.59 4.25
N GLY A 608 6.67 6.14 5.34
CA GLY A 608 6.05 5.30 6.36
C GLY A 608 5.71 6.02 7.66
N PHE A 609 5.59 5.25 8.73
CA PHE A 609 5.28 5.74 10.07
C PHE A 609 5.64 4.71 11.14
N MET A 610 5.54 5.09 12.41
CA MET A 610 5.71 4.18 13.55
C MET A 610 4.52 4.25 14.50
N LEU A 611 4.17 3.13 15.11
CA LEU A 611 3.21 3.00 16.20
C LEU A 611 3.96 2.43 17.41
N LYS A 612 4.10 3.22 18.49
CA LYS A 612 4.97 2.87 19.64
C LYS A 612 4.20 2.78 20.94
N PRO A 613 4.54 1.86 21.86
CA PRO A 613 3.93 1.81 23.17
C PRO A 613 4.27 3.08 23.96
N HIS A 614 3.27 3.71 24.58
CA HIS A 614 3.43 4.85 25.47
C HIS A 614 2.76 4.57 26.81
N GLY A 615 3.51 3.97 27.73
CA GLY A 615 2.93 3.49 28.99
C GLY A 615 1.96 2.32 28.80
N PHE A 616 2.03 1.60 27.67
CA PHE A 616 1.36 0.31 27.49
C PHE A 616 1.92 -0.71 28.48
N LEU A 617 3.25 -0.86 28.53
CA LEU A 617 3.96 -1.69 29.51
C LEU A 617 4.40 -0.85 30.71
N ASP A 618 4.60 -1.50 31.86
CA ASP A 618 5.01 -0.83 33.10
C ASP A 618 6.49 -0.42 33.14
N ARG A 619 7.30 -0.96 32.24
CA ARG A 619 8.72 -0.62 32.12
C ARG A 619 9.19 -0.99 30.72
N ASN A 620 10.46 -0.73 30.44
CA ASN A 620 11.08 -1.18 29.19
C ASN A 620 10.84 -2.70 28.99
N PRO A 621 10.12 -3.12 27.93
CA PRO A 621 9.83 -4.53 27.69
C PRO A 621 11.06 -5.33 27.26
N ALA A 622 12.15 -4.67 26.87
CA ALA A 622 13.37 -5.31 26.40
C ALA A 622 14.43 -5.55 27.50
N LEU A 623 14.03 -5.57 28.78
CA LEU A 623 14.96 -5.78 29.90
C LEU A 623 15.37 -7.26 30.06
N ASP A 624 14.56 -8.18 29.57
CA ASP A 624 14.81 -9.62 29.57
C ASP A 624 15.60 -10.13 28.35
N VAL A 625 15.73 -9.30 27.31
CA VAL A 625 16.58 -9.57 26.15
C VAL A 625 18.00 -9.89 26.64
N PRO A 626 18.63 -10.99 26.18
CA PRO A 626 19.94 -11.41 26.68
C PRO A 626 21.09 -10.51 26.19
N GLU A 627 22.20 -10.52 26.93
CA GLU A 627 23.44 -9.89 26.49
C GLU A 627 23.88 -10.47 25.14
N GLY A 628 24.09 -9.60 24.14
CA GLY A 628 24.39 -9.99 22.76
C GLY A 628 25.82 -10.52 22.54
N VAL A 629 26.47 -11.08 23.56
CA VAL A 629 27.80 -11.70 23.44
C VAL A 629 27.61 -13.19 23.25
N THR A 630 27.54 -13.64 22.00
CA THR A 630 27.70 -15.06 21.69
C THR A 630 29.12 -15.48 22.07
N PRO A 631 29.33 -16.51 22.91
CA PRO A 631 30.65 -17.10 23.14
C PRO A 631 31.13 -17.74 21.84
N GLY A 632 31.87 -17.00 21.01
CA GLY A 632 32.28 -17.42 19.67
C GLY A 632 32.45 -16.30 18.64
N ALA A 633 32.06 -15.06 18.95
CA ALA A 633 32.27 -13.88 18.10
C ALA A 633 33.74 -13.42 17.98
N THR A 634 34.71 -14.31 18.19
CA THR A 634 36.13 -14.09 17.86
C THR A 634 36.42 -14.23 16.36
N ALA A 635 35.42 -14.53 15.52
CA ALA A 635 35.57 -14.76 14.08
C ALA A 635 35.17 -13.56 13.20
N GLY A 636 34.78 -12.42 13.78
CA GLY A 636 34.57 -11.18 13.02
C GLY A 636 35.89 -10.47 12.74
N GLY A 637 36.38 -10.53 11.49
CA GLY A 637 37.58 -9.81 11.08
C GLY A 637 37.40 -8.30 11.24
N CYS A 638 38.20 -7.69 12.11
CA CYS A 638 38.23 -6.24 12.28
C CYS A 638 38.92 -5.57 11.09
N ALA A 639 38.26 -4.61 10.46
CA ALA A 639 38.86 -3.77 9.43
C ALA A 639 39.71 -2.63 10.04
N SER A 640 40.58 -2.94 11.02
CA SER A 640 41.54 -1.98 11.53
C SER A 640 42.87 -2.11 10.80
N THR A 641 43.39 -0.99 10.30
CA THR A 641 44.78 -0.89 9.84
C THR A 641 45.71 -0.82 11.06
N GLY A 642 45.88 -1.93 11.78
CA GLY A 642 46.78 -2.03 12.94
C GLY A 642 46.42 -3.17 13.91
N ASP A 643 47.41 -3.63 14.67
CA ASP A 643 47.39 -4.75 15.65
C ASP A 643 46.51 -4.51 16.90
N ALA A 644 45.34 -3.89 16.74
CA ALA A 644 44.37 -3.76 17.82
C ALA A 644 43.54 -5.05 17.93
N VAL A 645 43.65 -5.73 19.07
CA VAL A 645 42.80 -6.88 19.40
C VAL A 645 41.38 -6.37 19.66
N CYS A 646 40.47 -6.68 18.75
CA CYS A 646 39.06 -6.32 18.85
C CYS A 646 38.31 -7.26 19.80
N ASN A 647 38.39 -6.97 21.09
CA ASN A 647 37.57 -7.65 22.09
C ASN A 647 36.54 -6.68 22.67
N CYS A 648 35.28 -7.08 22.70
CA CYS A 648 34.27 -6.51 23.60
C CYS A 648 34.57 -7.00 25.03
N GLY A 649 35.72 -6.60 25.58
CA GLY A 649 36.07 -6.81 26.98
C GLY A 649 35.30 -5.80 27.83
N HIS A 650 34.01 -6.03 28.02
CA HIS A 650 33.22 -5.37 29.06
C HIS A 650 33.33 -6.14 30.36
#